data_AF-A0A6I1L8K1-F1
#
_entry.id   AF-A0A6I1L8K1-F1
#
_cell.length_a   1.000
_cell.length_b   1.000
_cell.length_c   1.000
_cell.angle_alpha   90.00
_cell.angle_beta   90.00
_cell.angle_gamma   90.00
#
_symmetry.space_group_name_H-M   'P 1'
#
loop_
_entity.id
_entity.type
_entity.pdbx_description
1 polymer ?
#
loop_
_entity_poly.entity_id
_entity_poly.type
_entity_poly.pdbx_seq_one_letter_code
_entity_poly.pdbx_strand_id
1 'polypeptide(L)'
;MTLLNSTAVTPPSWTQNRHANVRQGVQTPVVAQAGERRLSLMRGDGGRVTVTLSPPPLTHLVLSGGGAKGIAFPGMVQALEYSMALQGVRVISGSSAGAISAAVLASGMSAQAFETLSNGLNLPELLNSKDPVTAWLQNASSRLGELAGYLPGVAGSVSQLLFTLMPRLQSEAQPLEELVRNASRQSILAHIADTPRQTRPVEVMQIADKLSAGAGPTFGDLEVLSRHIPAIKQLNITGTGMFDGRPQLVVFNASLTPDMDIARAAHISGSLPVLFKSPTERGHGFQETAQVTAFQDGGLLVNTPASGVIGRTFAQSPLSGTESLVVKFESEEAAMPAMQGGLLSNLADRLTGTPHSAAGAYQTRQLEQYAEQTVTLPLRTDKGDFRGLLNGTVNFTMSGDEKLQLQKLARQAVATHLESRATVSEQHQFASLDDAVLAMDNTLLASAQEQLKKDPAASAVLMFRQGAEQALQALDIAITEANQGQGALTLTPALLSAVRNLDALASRPEQVQWLGLQLNTPGHSNFQQLLQVLAKAPATSPVVQSAVSEMRTRDIAVVADNFTREVIYPSLFRPGQPQANVALLQKAAQDLAGVTTPTQFNRVLDDITQHYAARNKPWAQPHSATTIEMAKAWRQPA
;
A
#
# COMPACT_ATOMS: atom_id res chain seq x y z
N MET A 1 25.71 -19.52 44.33
CA MET A 1 26.89 -18.95 43.66
C MET A 1 26.76 -19.26 42.18
N THR A 2 26.42 -18.37 41.25
CA THR A 2 26.16 -16.93 41.26
C THR A 2 25.15 -16.72 40.13
N LEU A 3 24.01 -16.11 40.44
CA LEU A 3 22.95 -15.77 39.48
C LEU A 3 23.45 -14.63 38.59
N LEU A 4 23.45 -14.83 37.26
CA LEU A 4 23.62 -13.76 36.28
C LEU A 4 22.25 -13.46 35.66
N ASN A 5 21.74 -12.26 35.99
CA ASN A 5 20.51 -11.67 35.51
C ASN A 5 20.53 -11.53 33.98
N SER A 6 19.59 -12.18 33.28
CA SER A 6 19.19 -11.77 31.94
C SER A 6 18.22 -10.59 32.06
N THR A 7 18.72 -9.37 31.89
CA THR A 7 17.85 -8.20 31.68
C THR A 7 17.23 -8.33 30.30
N ALA A 8 15.99 -8.83 30.26
CA ALA A 8 15.14 -8.74 29.08
C ALA A 8 14.90 -7.25 28.80
N VAL A 9 15.40 -6.77 27.67
CA VAL A 9 15.10 -5.43 27.15
C VAL A 9 13.67 -5.46 26.65
N THR A 10 12.75 -4.95 27.46
CA THR A 10 11.39 -4.64 27.02
C THR A 10 11.45 -3.55 25.94
N PRO A 11 10.80 -3.74 24.78
CA PRO A 11 10.59 -2.63 23.84
C PRO A 11 9.79 -1.52 24.54
N PRO A 12 9.89 -0.25 24.12
CA PRO A 12 9.01 0.80 24.63
C PRO A 12 7.56 0.36 24.39
N SER A 13 6.86 0.06 25.47
CA SER A 13 5.44 -0.22 25.43
C SER A 13 4.75 1.11 25.13
N TRP A 14 4.50 1.39 23.85
CA TRP A 14 3.62 2.47 23.45
C TRP A 14 2.20 2.08 23.82
N THR A 15 1.80 2.31 25.06
CA THR A 15 0.40 2.18 25.46
C THR A 15 -0.38 3.29 24.77
N GLN A 16 -1.08 2.92 23.70
CA GLN A 16 -2.09 3.74 23.05
C GLN A 16 -3.31 3.82 23.98
N ASN A 17 -3.20 4.58 25.08
CA ASN A 17 -4.32 4.82 25.97
C ASN A 17 -5.28 5.81 25.30
N ARG A 18 -6.16 5.29 24.44
CA ARG A 18 -7.40 5.99 24.10
C ARG A 18 -8.26 6.00 25.37
N HIS A 19 -8.38 7.18 25.98
CA HIS A 19 -9.15 7.48 27.20
C HIS A 19 -8.58 6.95 28.53
N ALA A 20 -7.46 7.52 28.98
CA ALA A 20 -7.15 7.55 30.40
C ALA A 20 -7.51 8.94 30.97
N ASN A 21 -8.59 9.03 31.74
CA ASN A 21 -8.92 10.20 32.56
C ASN A 21 -7.82 10.38 33.62
N VAL A 22 -6.86 11.25 33.36
CA VAL A 22 -5.81 11.64 34.31
C VAL A 22 -6.14 13.02 34.86
N ARG A 23 -6.10 13.14 36.19
CA ARG A 23 -6.27 14.40 36.95
C ARG A 23 -5.42 15.51 36.34
N GLN A 24 -6.03 16.65 36.05
CA GLN A 24 -5.38 17.85 35.52
C GLN A 24 -4.49 18.47 36.60
N GLY A 25 -3.22 18.04 36.68
CA GLY A 25 -2.14 18.85 37.23
C GLY A 25 -1.89 20.08 36.36
N VAL A 26 -1.18 21.09 36.88
CA VAL A 26 -0.86 22.30 36.12
C VAL A 26 0.05 21.93 34.94
N GLN A 27 -0.42 22.13 33.71
CA GLN A 27 0.38 21.88 32.51
C GLN A 27 0.96 23.19 31.98
N THR A 28 2.26 23.21 31.70
CA THR A 28 2.94 24.36 31.10
C THR A 28 3.14 24.14 29.59
N PRO A 29 2.72 25.08 28.73
CA PRO A 29 2.97 24.97 27.29
C PRO A 29 4.46 25.15 26.97
N VAL A 30 5.02 24.22 26.22
CA VAL A 30 6.41 24.28 25.69
C VAL A 30 6.40 24.68 24.21
N VAL A 31 5.44 24.14 23.44
CA VAL A 31 5.20 24.48 22.04
C VAL A 31 3.70 24.69 21.87
N ALA A 32 3.29 25.73 21.16
CA ALA A 32 1.91 26.02 20.85
C ALA A 32 1.70 26.13 19.34
N GLN A 33 0.78 25.31 18.81
CA GLN A 33 0.23 25.37 17.45
C GLN A 33 1.28 25.54 16.33
N ALA A 34 2.38 24.79 16.41
CA ALA A 34 3.48 24.87 15.46
C ALA A 34 3.19 24.11 14.15
N GLY A 35 3.49 24.74 13.02
CA GLY A 35 3.40 24.13 11.68
C GLY A 35 1.98 23.76 11.23
N GLU A 36 1.91 23.09 10.07
CA GLU A 36 0.63 22.69 9.44
C GLU A 36 -0.16 21.69 10.27
N ARG A 37 0.54 20.84 11.04
CA ARG A 37 -0.06 19.87 11.96
C ARG A 37 -0.45 20.47 13.31
N ARG A 38 -0.37 21.79 13.51
CA ARG A 38 -0.80 22.48 14.75
C ARG A 38 -0.20 21.88 16.02
N LEU A 39 1.07 21.47 15.94
CA LEU A 39 1.79 20.74 16.98
C LEU A 39 1.82 21.56 18.29
N SER A 40 1.38 20.95 19.39
CA SER A 40 1.38 21.55 20.72
C SER A 40 1.95 20.58 21.75
N LEU A 41 2.88 21.06 22.57
CA LEU A 41 3.53 20.28 23.64
C LEU A 41 3.18 20.89 24.99
N MET A 42 2.58 20.08 25.85
CA MET A 42 2.23 20.45 27.23
C MET A 42 3.06 19.61 28.20
N ARG A 43 3.89 20.25 29.01
CA ARG A 43 4.65 19.59 30.09
C ARG A 43 3.81 19.56 31.36
N GLY A 44 3.55 18.36 31.88
CA GLY A 44 2.86 18.16 33.16
C GLY A 44 3.82 17.87 34.31
N ASP A 45 3.24 17.61 35.48
CA ASP A 45 3.98 17.24 36.69
C ASP A 45 4.83 15.97 36.47
N GLY A 46 6.06 15.98 36.99
CA GLY A 46 6.99 14.85 36.85
C GLY A 46 7.68 14.75 35.48
N GLY A 47 7.63 15.79 34.64
CA GLY A 47 8.39 15.88 33.39
C GLY A 47 7.73 15.20 32.18
N ARG A 48 6.56 14.58 32.36
CA ARG A 48 5.78 13.99 31.27
C ARG A 48 5.32 15.05 30.27
N VAL A 49 5.32 14.70 29.00
CA VAL A 49 4.91 15.60 27.91
C VAL A 49 3.71 15.01 27.17
N THR A 50 2.67 15.82 27.05
CA THR A 50 1.53 15.55 26.16
C THR A 50 1.75 16.29 24.85
N VAL A 51 1.74 15.55 23.75
CA VAL A 51 1.83 16.09 22.39
C VAL A 51 0.45 16.00 21.76
N THR A 52 -0.03 17.12 21.24
CA THR A 52 -1.29 17.22 20.50
C THR A 52 -1.03 17.77 19.11
N LEU A 53 -1.57 17.15 18.07
CA LEU A 53 -1.36 17.54 16.68
C LEU A 53 -2.51 17.06 15.78
N SER A 54 -2.77 17.77 14.68
CA SER A 54 -3.68 17.31 13.64
C SER A 54 -3.09 16.14 12.85
N PRO A 55 -3.91 15.34 12.13
CA PRO A 55 -3.42 14.29 11.23
C PRO A 55 -2.37 14.82 10.24
N PRO A 56 -1.51 13.93 9.71
CA PRO A 56 -0.56 14.31 8.67
C PRO A 56 -1.28 14.75 7.39
N PRO A 57 -0.61 15.52 6.51
CA PRO A 57 -1.18 15.86 5.22
C PRO A 57 -1.45 14.60 4.39
N LEU A 58 -2.52 14.64 3.60
CA LEU A 58 -2.90 13.57 2.68
C LEU A 58 -1.79 13.37 1.64
N THR A 59 -1.11 12.23 1.70
CA THR A 59 0.03 11.90 0.81
C THR A 59 -0.20 10.65 -0.02
N HIS A 60 -1.21 9.84 0.31
CA HIS A 60 -1.47 8.58 -0.38
C HIS A 60 -2.94 8.44 -0.76
N LEU A 61 -3.22 8.28 -2.05
CA LEU A 61 -4.57 8.00 -2.54
C LEU A 61 -4.70 6.52 -2.91
N VAL A 62 -5.66 5.82 -2.33
CA VAL A 62 -5.90 4.39 -2.59
C VAL A 62 -7.24 4.21 -3.29
N LEU A 63 -7.21 3.68 -4.51
CA LEU A 63 -8.37 3.47 -5.36
C LEU A 63 -8.71 1.99 -5.41
N SER A 64 -9.79 1.60 -4.75
CA SER A 64 -10.25 0.21 -4.75
C SER A 64 -10.79 -0.21 -6.13
N GLY A 65 -10.65 -1.48 -6.45
CA GLY A 65 -11.32 -2.06 -7.63
C GLY A 65 -12.84 -2.05 -7.50
N GLY A 66 -13.51 -1.91 -8.64
CA GLY A 66 -14.98 -1.84 -8.71
C GLY A 66 -15.59 -1.90 -10.11
N GLY A 67 -14.80 -2.18 -11.15
CA GLY A 67 -15.29 -2.19 -12.54
C GLY A 67 -15.92 -0.86 -12.95
N ALA A 68 -17.12 -0.90 -13.52
CA ALA A 68 -17.85 0.29 -13.97
C ALA A 68 -18.21 1.28 -12.84
N LYS A 69 -18.19 0.84 -11.57
CA LYS A 69 -18.35 1.73 -10.40
C LYS A 69 -17.28 2.83 -10.34
N GLY A 70 -16.12 2.61 -10.99
CA GLY A 70 -15.07 3.62 -11.15
C GLY A 70 -15.53 4.92 -11.80
N ILE A 71 -16.71 4.95 -12.44
CA ILE A 71 -17.32 6.17 -12.96
C ILE A 71 -17.60 7.22 -11.89
N ALA A 72 -17.62 6.85 -10.60
CA ALA A 72 -17.75 7.77 -9.48
C ALA A 72 -16.44 8.52 -9.14
N PHE A 73 -15.27 8.00 -9.54
CA PHE A 73 -13.98 8.61 -9.20
C PHE A 73 -13.79 10.05 -9.67
N PRO A 74 -14.28 10.52 -10.84
CA PRO A 74 -14.19 11.93 -11.22
C PRO A 74 -14.72 12.88 -10.15
N GLY A 75 -15.84 12.54 -9.49
CA GLY A 75 -16.37 13.33 -8.38
C GLY A 75 -15.42 13.42 -7.18
N MET A 76 -14.76 12.31 -6.85
CA MET A 76 -13.72 12.28 -5.81
C MET A 76 -12.54 13.19 -6.17
N VAL A 77 -12.05 13.13 -7.42
CA VAL A 77 -10.92 13.96 -7.86
C VAL A 77 -11.30 15.44 -7.89
N GLN A 78 -12.53 15.79 -8.30
CA GLN A 78 -13.06 17.15 -8.21
C GLN A 78 -13.05 17.67 -6.76
N ALA A 79 -13.41 16.85 -5.77
CA ALA A 79 -13.35 17.23 -4.36
C ALA A 79 -11.91 17.45 -3.87
N LEU A 80 -10.98 16.58 -4.26
CA LEU A 80 -9.56 16.70 -3.91
C LEU A 80 -8.90 17.92 -4.56
N GLU A 81 -9.23 18.23 -5.81
CA GLU A 81 -8.68 19.38 -6.53
C GLU A 81 -9.26 20.70 -5.97
N TYR A 82 -10.58 20.74 -5.70
CA TYR A 82 -11.24 21.90 -5.10
C TYR A 82 -10.70 22.25 -3.70
N SER A 83 -10.37 21.25 -2.90
CA SER A 83 -9.79 21.43 -1.56
C SER A 83 -8.27 21.61 -1.56
N MET A 84 -7.62 21.64 -2.73
CA MET A 84 -6.15 21.63 -2.90
C MET A 84 -5.44 20.42 -2.29
N ALA A 85 -6.18 19.41 -1.83
CA ALA A 85 -5.64 18.19 -1.24
C ALA A 85 -4.91 17.31 -2.27
N LEU A 86 -5.29 17.39 -3.55
CA LEU A 86 -4.66 16.60 -4.62
C LEU A 86 -3.17 16.93 -4.80
N GLN A 87 -2.74 18.16 -4.52
CA GLN A 87 -1.35 18.60 -4.67
C GLN A 87 -0.42 17.97 -3.62
N GLY A 88 -0.95 17.60 -2.45
CA GLY A 88 -0.21 16.93 -1.39
C GLY A 88 0.01 15.44 -1.66
N VAL A 89 -0.79 14.83 -2.54
CA VAL A 89 -0.72 13.40 -2.87
C VAL A 89 0.60 13.09 -3.58
N ARG A 90 1.39 12.20 -3.00
CA ARG A 90 2.69 11.74 -3.52
C ARG A 90 2.61 10.39 -4.22
N VAL A 91 1.72 9.52 -3.74
CA VAL A 91 1.56 8.15 -4.23
C VAL A 91 0.09 7.89 -4.50
N ILE A 92 -0.21 7.25 -5.63
CA ILE A 92 -1.53 6.70 -5.91
C ILE A 92 -1.40 5.18 -6.02
N SER A 93 -2.31 4.43 -5.40
CA SER A 93 -2.34 2.97 -5.45
C SER A 93 -3.68 2.50 -5.99
N GLY A 94 -3.68 1.59 -6.95
CA GLY A 94 -4.89 1.12 -7.62
C GLY A 94 -4.90 -0.38 -7.85
N SER A 95 -6.10 -0.96 -7.82
CA SER A 95 -6.35 -2.37 -8.11
C SER A 95 -7.53 -2.52 -9.06
N SER A 96 -7.46 -3.48 -9.99
CA SER A 96 -8.51 -3.70 -11.00
C SER A 96 -8.82 -2.41 -11.79
N ALA A 97 -10.10 -2.05 -11.94
CA ALA A 97 -10.50 -0.78 -12.54
C ALA A 97 -9.92 0.46 -11.83
N GLY A 98 -9.60 0.36 -10.53
CA GLY A 98 -8.90 1.41 -9.78
C GLY A 98 -7.46 1.63 -10.27
N ALA A 99 -6.80 0.62 -10.83
CA ALA A 99 -5.47 0.74 -11.42
C ALA A 99 -5.46 1.62 -12.68
N ILE A 100 -6.52 1.53 -13.50
CA ILE A 100 -6.71 2.38 -14.69
C ILE A 100 -6.82 3.84 -14.28
N SER A 101 -7.70 4.15 -13.31
CA SER A 101 -7.84 5.50 -12.76
C SER A 101 -6.55 5.97 -12.08
N ALA A 102 -5.88 5.10 -11.33
CA ALA A 102 -4.63 5.43 -10.67
C ALA A 102 -3.53 5.82 -11.68
N ALA A 103 -3.38 5.08 -12.79
CA ALA A 103 -2.36 5.34 -13.81
C ALA A 103 -2.54 6.72 -14.46
N VAL A 104 -3.76 7.07 -14.87
CA VAL A 104 -4.03 8.37 -15.50
C VAL A 104 -3.92 9.54 -14.50
N LEU A 105 -4.35 9.34 -13.25
CA LEU A 105 -4.20 10.36 -12.22
C LEU A 105 -2.74 10.55 -11.81
N ALA A 106 -1.96 9.47 -11.72
CA ALA A 106 -0.53 9.50 -11.41
C ALA A 106 0.27 10.24 -12.48
N SER A 107 -0.14 10.15 -13.75
CA SER A 107 0.44 10.92 -14.86
C SER A 107 0.11 12.42 -14.85
N GLY A 108 -0.65 12.91 -13.87
CA GLY A 108 -0.92 14.34 -13.69
C GLY A 108 -2.22 14.85 -14.31
N MET A 109 -3.13 13.96 -14.69
CA MET A 109 -4.42 14.36 -15.27
C MET A 109 -5.25 15.16 -14.26
N SER A 110 -5.78 16.31 -14.69
CA SER A 110 -6.67 17.17 -13.89
C SER A 110 -8.05 16.54 -13.69
N ALA A 111 -8.84 17.05 -12.74
CA ALA A 111 -10.18 16.52 -12.50
C ALA A 111 -11.07 16.65 -13.75
N GLN A 112 -11.02 17.80 -14.43
CA GLN A 112 -11.82 18.05 -15.64
C GLN A 112 -11.43 17.12 -16.79
N ALA A 113 -10.13 16.92 -17.02
CA ALA A 113 -9.65 16.01 -18.07
C ALA A 113 -10.03 14.56 -17.74
N PHE A 114 -9.93 14.16 -16.48
CA PHE A 114 -10.29 12.82 -16.02
C PHE A 114 -11.80 12.57 -16.12
N GLU A 115 -12.64 13.55 -15.77
CA GLU A 115 -14.09 13.48 -15.97
C GLU A 115 -14.45 13.34 -17.45
N THR A 116 -13.86 14.16 -18.31
CA THR A 116 -14.09 14.12 -19.76
C THR A 116 -13.70 12.75 -20.33
N LEU A 117 -12.52 12.25 -19.95
CA LEU A 117 -12.06 10.92 -20.33
C LEU A 117 -13.07 9.86 -19.87
N SER A 118 -13.38 9.83 -18.57
CA SER A 118 -14.26 8.83 -17.93
C SER A 118 -15.67 8.80 -18.52
N ASN A 119 -16.27 9.97 -18.77
CA ASN A 119 -17.59 10.08 -19.37
C ASN A 119 -17.61 9.66 -20.84
N GLY A 120 -16.52 9.94 -21.57
CA GLY A 120 -16.31 9.55 -22.96
C GLY A 120 -15.91 8.08 -23.16
N LEU A 121 -15.56 7.34 -22.10
CA LEU A 121 -15.26 5.91 -22.20
C LEU A 121 -16.53 5.14 -22.58
N ASN A 122 -16.56 4.64 -23.83
CA ASN A 122 -17.43 3.55 -24.23
C ASN A 122 -16.71 2.24 -23.91
N LEU A 123 -16.70 1.88 -22.61
CA LEU A 123 -16.10 0.64 -22.12
C LEU A 123 -16.48 -0.59 -22.96
N PRO A 124 -17.75 -0.79 -23.37
CA PRO A 124 -18.14 -1.87 -24.27
C PRO A 124 -17.31 -1.97 -25.56
N GLU A 125 -16.98 -0.84 -26.20
CA GLU A 125 -16.16 -0.79 -27.42
C GLU A 125 -14.66 -0.99 -27.14
N LEU A 126 -14.18 -0.50 -25.99
CA LEU A 126 -12.78 -0.64 -25.58
C LEU A 126 -12.40 -2.08 -25.22
N LEU A 127 -13.39 -2.96 -25.02
CA LEU A 127 -13.20 -4.39 -24.80
C LEU A 127 -13.31 -5.23 -26.09
N ASN A 128 -13.57 -4.62 -27.26
CA ASN A 128 -13.61 -5.34 -28.53
C ASN A 128 -12.23 -5.83 -28.98
N SER A 129 -12.20 -6.96 -29.69
CA SER A 129 -10.98 -7.50 -30.30
C SER A 129 -10.59 -6.69 -31.56
N LYS A 130 -9.29 -6.63 -31.88
CA LYS A 130 -8.80 -6.07 -33.15
C LYS A 130 -9.02 -7.01 -34.34
N ASP A 131 -9.36 -8.28 -34.11
CA ASP A 131 -9.64 -9.24 -35.17
C ASP A 131 -10.96 -8.91 -35.89
N PRO A 132 -10.97 -8.73 -37.23
CA PRO A 132 -12.16 -8.29 -37.97
C PRO A 132 -13.37 -9.21 -37.86
N VAL A 133 -13.13 -10.53 -37.76
CA VAL A 133 -14.20 -11.55 -37.71
C VAL A 133 -14.81 -11.59 -36.30
N THR A 134 -13.96 -11.49 -35.28
CA THR A 134 -14.37 -11.44 -33.87
C THR A 134 -15.07 -10.11 -33.56
N ALA A 135 -14.55 -8.99 -34.07
CA ALA A 135 -15.18 -7.67 -33.97
C ALA A 135 -16.55 -7.64 -34.69
N TRP A 136 -16.68 -8.30 -35.85
CA TRP A 136 -17.96 -8.43 -36.55
C TRP A 136 -18.98 -9.24 -35.74
N LEU A 137 -18.59 -10.37 -35.14
CA LEU A 137 -19.44 -11.14 -34.23
C LEU A 137 -19.86 -10.32 -33.01
N GLN A 138 -18.93 -9.57 -32.41
CA GLN A 138 -19.18 -8.67 -31.28
C GLN A 138 -20.13 -7.49 -31.61
N ASN A 139 -20.06 -6.97 -32.84
CA ASN A 139 -20.92 -5.89 -33.32
C ASN A 139 -22.30 -6.39 -33.80
N ALA A 140 -22.37 -7.62 -34.31
CA ALA A 140 -23.64 -8.25 -34.71
C ALA A 140 -24.47 -8.67 -33.49
N SER A 141 -23.83 -9.16 -32.44
CA SER A 141 -24.49 -9.52 -31.18
C SER A 141 -24.97 -8.31 -30.37
N SER A 142 -24.24 -7.18 -30.39
CA SER A 142 -24.68 -5.95 -29.73
C SER A 142 -25.95 -5.38 -30.37
N ARG A 143 -26.09 -5.49 -31.70
CA ARG A 143 -27.32 -5.14 -32.44
C ARG A 143 -28.50 -6.06 -32.13
N LEU A 144 -28.24 -7.34 -31.86
CA LEU A 144 -29.27 -8.28 -31.35
C LEU A 144 -29.67 -7.96 -29.90
N GLY A 145 -28.73 -7.48 -29.08
CA GLY A 145 -28.99 -6.98 -27.72
C GLY A 145 -29.84 -5.72 -27.68
N GLU A 146 -29.69 -4.80 -28.64
CA GLU A 146 -30.57 -3.62 -28.80
C GLU A 146 -32.03 -4.00 -29.11
N LEU A 147 -32.25 -5.07 -29.87
CA LEU A 147 -33.58 -5.62 -30.18
C LEU A 147 -34.23 -6.37 -28.99
N ALA A 148 -33.44 -6.90 -28.06
CA ALA A 148 -33.93 -7.55 -26.84
C ALA A 148 -34.38 -6.55 -25.75
N GLY A 149 -33.96 -5.27 -25.86
CA GLY A 149 -34.33 -4.18 -24.95
C GLY A 149 -35.81 -3.76 -24.96
N TYR A 150 -36.64 -4.37 -25.83
CA TYR A 150 -38.09 -4.12 -25.91
C TYR A 150 -38.95 -5.02 -25.00
N LEU A 151 -38.34 -5.88 -24.18
CA LEU A 151 -39.05 -6.71 -23.19
C LEU A 151 -39.06 -6.05 -21.81
N PRO A 152 -40.24 -5.68 -21.25
CA PRO A 152 -40.31 -5.00 -19.96
C PRO A 152 -39.97 -5.95 -18.79
N GLY A 153 -39.06 -5.52 -17.90
CA GLY A 153 -38.75 -6.17 -16.62
C GLY A 153 -37.26 -6.44 -16.37
N VAL A 154 -36.92 -6.82 -15.12
CA VAL A 154 -35.56 -7.10 -14.62
C VAL A 154 -34.82 -8.17 -15.46
N ALA A 155 -35.57 -9.06 -16.13
CA ALA A 155 -35.04 -10.06 -17.06
C ALA A 155 -34.50 -9.48 -18.39
N GLY A 156 -34.96 -8.30 -18.82
CA GLY A 156 -34.50 -7.62 -20.03
C GLY A 156 -33.09 -7.01 -19.89
N SER A 157 -32.80 -6.40 -18.73
CA SER A 157 -31.49 -5.79 -18.44
C SER A 157 -30.37 -6.85 -18.31
N VAL A 158 -30.65 -7.97 -17.63
CA VAL A 158 -29.67 -9.06 -17.44
C VAL A 158 -29.35 -9.79 -18.75
N SER A 159 -30.34 -10.01 -19.61
CA SER A 159 -30.14 -10.65 -20.91
C SER A 159 -29.35 -9.76 -21.88
N GLN A 160 -29.64 -8.45 -21.93
CA GLN A 160 -28.90 -7.50 -22.76
C GLN A 160 -27.41 -7.40 -22.35
N LEU A 161 -27.13 -7.43 -21.05
CA LEU A 161 -25.77 -7.39 -20.50
C LEU A 161 -25.01 -8.70 -20.76
N LEU A 162 -25.68 -9.86 -20.66
CA LEU A 162 -25.14 -11.16 -21.04
C LEU A 162 -24.84 -11.24 -22.56
N PHE A 163 -25.73 -10.77 -23.43
CA PHE A 163 -25.54 -10.80 -24.88
C PHE A 163 -24.45 -9.84 -25.39
N THR A 164 -24.21 -8.73 -24.70
CA THR A 164 -23.13 -7.78 -25.02
C THR A 164 -21.77 -8.22 -24.48
N LEU A 165 -21.71 -8.95 -23.37
CA LEU A 165 -20.45 -9.45 -22.79
C LEU A 165 -20.01 -10.82 -23.32
N MET A 166 -20.92 -11.75 -23.60
CA MET A 166 -20.60 -13.12 -24.05
C MET A 166 -19.63 -13.20 -25.26
N PRO A 167 -19.77 -12.40 -26.32
CA PRO A 167 -18.85 -12.43 -27.46
C PRO A 167 -17.54 -11.67 -27.23
N ARG A 168 -17.43 -10.96 -26.09
CA ARG A 168 -16.26 -10.16 -25.68
C ARG A 168 -15.42 -10.84 -24.60
N LEU A 169 -15.83 -12.04 -24.15
CA LEU A 169 -15.06 -12.87 -23.24
C LEU A 169 -13.70 -13.22 -23.85
N GLN A 170 -12.65 -13.18 -23.02
CA GLN A 170 -11.26 -13.42 -23.40
C GLN A 170 -10.65 -12.41 -24.38
N SER A 171 -11.16 -11.18 -24.45
CA SER A 171 -10.49 -10.14 -25.24
C SER A 171 -9.14 -9.74 -24.64
N GLU A 172 -8.24 -9.25 -25.50
CA GLU A 172 -6.87 -8.84 -25.10
C GLU A 172 -6.81 -7.38 -24.61
N ALA A 173 -7.95 -6.67 -24.54
CA ALA A 173 -8.13 -5.28 -24.08
C ALA A 173 -7.06 -4.25 -24.52
N GLN A 174 -6.40 -4.48 -25.67
CA GLN A 174 -5.39 -3.61 -26.26
C GLN A 174 -5.86 -2.15 -26.46
N PRO A 175 -7.11 -1.86 -26.85
CA PRO A 175 -7.59 -0.47 -26.98
C PRO A 175 -7.58 0.29 -25.65
N LEU A 176 -7.88 -0.39 -24.54
CA LEU A 176 -7.85 0.21 -23.21
C LEU A 176 -6.41 0.50 -22.76
N GLU A 177 -5.48 -0.41 -23.03
CA GLU A 177 -4.05 -0.21 -22.78
C GLU A 177 -3.53 1.00 -23.58
N GLU A 178 -3.86 1.10 -24.87
CA GLU A 178 -3.49 2.24 -25.72
C GLU A 178 -4.11 3.56 -25.24
N LEU A 179 -5.36 3.56 -24.79
CA LEU A 179 -6.02 4.73 -24.24
C LEU A 179 -5.29 5.24 -22.99
N VAL A 180 -5.01 4.35 -22.03
CA VAL A 180 -4.27 4.72 -20.81
C VAL A 180 -2.89 5.24 -21.16
N ARG A 181 -2.15 4.53 -22.04
CA ARG A 181 -0.81 4.93 -22.49
C ARG A 181 -0.81 6.33 -23.11
N ASN A 182 -1.73 6.58 -24.04
CA ASN A 182 -1.81 7.86 -24.76
C ASN A 182 -2.23 9.00 -23.84
N ALA A 183 -3.24 8.79 -23.00
CA ALA A 183 -3.73 9.81 -22.09
C ALA A 183 -2.67 10.17 -21.03
N SER A 184 -1.98 9.18 -20.48
CA SER A 184 -0.88 9.40 -19.54
C SER A 184 0.31 10.10 -20.17
N ARG A 185 0.71 9.68 -21.38
CA ARG A 185 1.79 10.33 -22.14
C ARG A 185 1.48 11.80 -22.43
N GLN A 186 0.27 12.09 -22.89
CA GLN A 186 -0.17 13.46 -23.18
C GLN A 186 -0.14 14.33 -21.93
N SER A 187 -0.66 13.82 -20.81
CA SER A 187 -0.66 14.52 -19.52
C SER A 187 0.76 14.83 -19.05
N ILE A 188 1.67 13.85 -19.08
CA ILE A 188 3.07 14.04 -18.66
C ILE A 188 3.77 15.08 -19.53
N LEU A 189 3.65 14.97 -20.85
CA LEU A 189 4.30 15.91 -21.77
C LEU A 189 3.80 17.34 -21.60
N ALA A 190 2.50 17.54 -21.28
CA ALA A 190 1.95 18.85 -20.98
C ALA A 190 2.61 19.45 -19.72
N HIS A 191 2.69 18.70 -18.62
CA HIS A 191 3.34 19.17 -17.39
C HIS A 191 4.84 19.46 -17.56
N ILE A 192 5.54 18.63 -18.35
CA ILE A 192 6.94 18.89 -18.68
C ILE A 192 7.06 20.19 -19.49
N ALA A 193 6.17 20.42 -20.44
CA ALA A 193 6.16 21.63 -21.27
C ALA A 193 5.97 22.91 -20.43
N ASP A 194 5.16 22.84 -19.37
CA ASP A 194 4.90 23.97 -18.46
C ASP A 194 6.08 24.32 -17.54
N THR A 195 7.08 23.44 -17.42
CA THR A 195 8.30 23.72 -16.65
C THR A 195 9.33 24.48 -17.52
N PRO A 196 10.02 25.54 -17.07
CA PRO A 196 10.98 26.27 -17.90
C PRO A 196 12.12 25.37 -18.43
N ARG A 197 12.34 25.33 -19.75
CA ARG A 197 13.30 24.41 -20.38
C ARG A 197 14.74 24.55 -19.85
N GLN A 198 15.15 25.77 -19.49
CA GLN A 198 16.50 26.08 -19.01
C GLN A 198 16.79 25.46 -17.63
N THR A 199 15.76 25.18 -16.83
CA THR A 199 15.91 24.64 -15.47
C THR A 199 15.53 23.17 -15.38
N ARG A 200 15.19 22.51 -16.52
CA ARG A 200 14.81 21.09 -16.53
C ARG A 200 16.05 20.21 -16.30
N PRO A 201 16.00 19.29 -15.33
CA PRO A 201 17.04 18.27 -15.16
C PRO A 201 17.19 17.41 -16.42
N VAL A 202 18.40 16.88 -16.62
CA VAL A 202 18.73 16.03 -17.78
C VAL A 202 17.83 14.79 -17.84
N GLU A 203 17.56 14.17 -16.69
CA GLU A 203 16.70 12.98 -16.58
C GLU A 203 15.27 13.27 -17.07
N VAL A 204 14.71 14.44 -16.73
CA VAL A 204 13.37 14.86 -17.18
C VAL A 204 13.33 15.07 -18.69
N MET A 205 14.40 15.63 -19.29
CA MET A 205 14.49 15.81 -20.74
C MET A 205 14.59 14.46 -21.47
N GLN A 206 15.36 13.51 -20.95
CA GLN A 206 15.45 12.16 -21.52
C GLN A 206 14.09 11.45 -21.53
N ILE A 207 13.34 11.58 -20.44
CA ILE A 207 11.97 11.05 -20.36
C ILE A 207 11.08 11.73 -21.40
N ALA A 208 11.15 13.06 -21.53
CA ALA A 208 10.37 13.80 -22.51
C ALA A 208 10.66 13.36 -23.96
N ASP A 209 11.93 13.15 -24.31
CA ASP A 209 12.34 12.69 -25.64
C ASP A 209 11.84 11.26 -25.91
N LYS A 210 12.01 10.35 -24.93
CA LYS A 210 11.49 8.97 -24.97
C LYS A 210 9.97 8.94 -25.21
N LEU A 211 9.22 9.75 -24.46
CA LEU A 211 7.77 9.84 -24.60
C LEU A 211 7.37 10.47 -25.94
N SER A 212 8.05 11.53 -26.38
CA SER A 212 7.78 12.18 -27.66
C SER A 212 8.05 11.26 -28.87
N ALA A 213 8.99 10.33 -28.74
CA ALA A 213 9.26 9.28 -29.73
C ALA A 213 8.19 8.17 -29.77
N GLY A 214 7.20 8.20 -28.86
CA GLY A 214 6.05 7.30 -28.85
C GLY A 214 6.09 6.20 -27.77
N ALA A 215 7.15 6.13 -26.95
CA ALA A 215 7.20 5.18 -25.84
C ALA A 215 6.12 5.49 -24.78
N GLY A 216 5.71 4.44 -24.05
CA GLY A 216 4.83 4.57 -22.89
C GLY A 216 5.57 5.04 -21.63
N PRO A 217 4.90 5.75 -20.71
CA PRO A 217 5.48 6.09 -19.42
C PRO A 217 5.61 4.86 -18.52
N THR A 218 6.70 4.80 -17.78
CA THR A 218 7.03 3.69 -16.87
C THR A 218 6.95 4.12 -15.40
N PHE A 219 7.01 3.16 -14.48
CA PHE A 219 7.02 3.48 -13.04
C PHE A 219 8.26 4.29 -12.62
N GLY A 220 9.42 3.97 -13.20
CA GLY A 220 10.66 4.73 -12.98
C GLY A 220 10.55 6.16 -13.52
N ASP A 221 9.91 6.34 -14.68
CA ASP A 221 9.65 7.69 -15.22
C ASP A 221 8.79 8.50 -14.24
N LEU A 222 7.69 7.91 -13.71
CA LEU A 222 6.83 8.59 -12.73
C LEU A 222 7.57 8.94 -11.43
N GLU A 223 8.45 8.05 -10.95
CA GLU A 223 9.25 8.30 -9.75
C GLU A 223 10.17 9.51 -9.94
N VAL A 224 10.92 9.54 -11.04
CA VAL A 224 11.82 10.67 -11.38
C VAL A 224 11.02 11.96 -11.55
N LEU A 225 9.95 11.93 -12.34
CA LEU A 225 9.13 13.11 -12.63
C LEU A 225 8.46 13.67 -11.36
N SER A 226 8.00 12.83 -10.44
CA SER A 226 7.34 13.26 -9.19
C SER A 226 8.24 14.10 -8.28
N ARG A 227 9.57 13.97 -8.39
CA ARG A 227 10.55 14.78 -7.64
C ARG A 227 10.60 16.23 -8.13
N HIS A 228 10.21 16.48 -9.37
CA HIS A 228 10.34 17.78 -10.04
C HIS A 228 8.99 18.41 -10.37
N ILE A 229 7.94 17.61 -10.55
CA ILE A 229 6.61 18.03 -10.97
C ILE A 229 5.59 17.48 -9.96
N PRO A 230 5.12 18.30 -9.00
CA PRO A 230 4.20 17.85 -7.94
C PRO A 230 2.87 17.28 -8.46
N ALA A 231 2.45 17.68 -9.67
CA ALA A 231 1.27 17.13 -10.31
C ALA A 231 1.47 15.68 -10.76
N ILE A 232 2.68 15.17 -10.90
CA ILE A 232 2.98 13.77 -11.25
C ILE A 232 3.27 13.00 -9.97
N LYS A 233 2.67 11.82 -9.83
CA LYS A 233 2.68 11.02 -8.60
C LYS A 233 3.33 9.67 -8.87
N GLN A 234 3.92 9.08 -7.83
CA GLN A 234 4.31 7.68 -7.88
C GLN A 234 3.07 6.78 -7.94
N LEU A 235 3.25 5.58 -8.47
CA LEU A 235 2.15 4.65 -8.76
C LEU A 235 2.46 3.26 -8.21
N ASN A 236 1.50 2.67 -7.50
CA ASN A 236 1.48 1.25 -7.19
C ASN A 236 0.25 0.61 -7.84
N ILE A 237 0.44 -0.52 -8.52
CA ILE A 237 -0.65 -1.31 -9.08
C ILE A 237 -0.51 -2.75 -8.57
N THR A 238 -1.60 -3.34 -8.08
CA THR A 238 -1.60 -4.76 -7.71
C THR A 238 -1.98 -5.66 -8.88
N GLY A 239 -1.40 -6.85 -8.93
CA GLY A 239 -1.74 -7.93 -9.86
C GLY A 239 -1.72 -9.28 -9.15
N THR A 240 -2.38 -10.28 -9.73
CA THR A 240 -2.33 -11.65 -9.22
C THR A 240 -1.51 -12.50 -10.19
N GLY A 241 -0.27 -12.83 -9.82
CA GLY A 241 0.63 -13.66 -10.62
C GLY A 241 0.47 -15.14 -10.29
N MET A 242 0.50 -16.01 -11.30
CA MET A 242 0.42 -17.46 -11.13
C MET A 242 1.82 -18.09 -11.15
N PHE A 243 2.31 -18.51 -9.98
CA PHE A 243 3.62 -19.14 -9.81
C PHE A 243 3.42 -20.60 -9.38
N ASP A 244 3.89 -21.55 -10.18
CA ASP A 244 3.69 -23.01 -9.97
C ASP A 244 2.21 -23.38 -9.71
N GLY A 245 1.31 -22.75 -10.45
CA GLY A 245 -0.13 -22.93 -10.31
C GLY A 245 -0.74 -22.30 -9.05
N ARG A 246 0.03 -21.52 -8.29
CA ARG A 246 -0.41 -20.81 -7.08
C ARG A 246 -0.51 -19.31 -7.34
N PRO A 247 -1.62 -18.67 -6.98
CA PRO A 247 -1.75 -17.21 -7.09
C PRO A 247 -0.94 -16.51 -5.99
N GLN A 248 -0.20 -15.49 -6.38
CA GLN A 248 0.55 -14.62 -5.48
C GLN A 248 0.26 -13.16 -5.81
N LEU A 249 0.23 -12.33 -4.76
CA LEU A 249 0.09 -10.89 -4.93
C LEU A 249 1.39 -10.34 -5.50
N VAL A 250 1.28 -9.67 -6.65
CA VAL A 250 2.37 -8.92 -7.26
C VAL A 250 2.04 -7.43 -7.18
N VAL A 251 3.06 -6.62 -6.94
CA VAL A 251 2.94 -5.17 -6.85
C VAL A 251 3.86 -4.57 -7.91
N PHE A 252 3.27 -3.89 -8.88
CA PHE A 252 3.99 -3.14 -9.89
C PHE A 252 4.21 -1.71 -9.38
N ASN A 253 5.47 -1.32 -9.26
CA ASN A 253 5.90 0.00 -8.78
C ASN A 253 7.34 0.29 -9.23
N ALA A 254 7.87 1.47 -8.88
CA ALA A 254 9.21 1.88 -9.29
C ALA A 254 10.32 1.00 -8.69
N SER A 255 10.11 0.42 -7.51
CA SER A 255 11.12 -0.42 -6.86
C SER A 255 11.23 -1.83 -7.44
N LEU A 256 10.11 -2.42 -7.89
CA LEU A 256 10.04 -3.80 -8.36
C LEU A 256 10.04 -3.90 -9.89
N THR A 257 9.43 -2.93 -10.55
CA THR A 257 9.24 -2.90 -12.01
C THR A 257 9.44 -1.49 -12.58
N PRO A 258 10.62 -0.88 -12.40
CA PRO A 258 10.88 0.50 -12.84
C PRO A 258 10.62 0.70 -14.33
N ASP A 259 11.04 -0.25 -15.17
CA ASP A 259 10.97 -0.12 -16.64
C ASP A 259 9.63 -0.57 -17.23
N MET A 260 8.69 -1.04 -16.40
CA MET A 260 7.41 -1.52 -16.87
C MET A 260 6.47 -0.36 -17.24
N ASP A 261 5.83 -0.46 -18.41
CA ASP A 261 4.80 0.48 -18.84
C ASP A 261 3.60 0.44 -17.89
N ILE A 262 3.20 1.60 -17.38
CA ILE A 262 2.10 1.73 -16.43
C ILE A 262 0.75 1.32 -17.04
N ALA A 263 0.58 1.53 -18.35
CA ALA A 263 -0.64 1.14 -19.06
C ALA A 263 -0.76 -0.39 -19.13
N ARG A 264 0.37 -1.06 -19.35
CA ARG A 264 0.45 -2.52 -19.33
C ARG A 264 0.13 -3.08 -17.94
N ALA A 265 0.69 -2.48 -16.88
CA ALA A 265 0.39 -2.87 -15.51
C ALA A 265 -1.09 -2.65 -15.15
N ALA A 266 -1.70 -1.53 -15.56
CA ALA A 266 -3.12 -1.26 -15.35
C ALA A 266 -4.01 -2.26 -16.09
N HIS A 267 -3.66 -2.62 -17.32
CA HIS A 267 -4.34 -3.67 -18.09
C HIS A 267 -4.24 -5.03 -17.40
N ILE A 268 -3.05 -5.42 -16.94
CA ILE A 268 -2.87 -6.65 -16.13
C ILE A 268 -3.77 -6.62 -14.90
N SER A 269 -3.74 -5.53 -14.15
CA SER A 269 -4.53 -5.40 -12.92
C SER A 269 -6.02 -5.48 -13.17
N GLY A 270 -6.53 -4.98 -14.30
CA GLY A 270 -7.94 -5.03 -14.68
C GLY A 270 -8.38 -6.28 -15.46
N SER A 271 -7.49 -7.26 -15.64
CA SER A 271 -7.76 -8.48 -16.41
C SER A 271 -8.58 -9.51 -15.62
N LEU A 272 -9.83 -9.16 -15.31
CA LEU A 272 -10.78 -10.04 -14.61
C LEU A 272 -10.86 -11.42 -15.29
N PRO A 273 -10.65 -12.52 -14.53
CA PRO A 273 -10.81 -13.87 -15.05
C PRO A 273 -12.18 -14.06 -15.69
N VAL A 274 -12.26 -14.94 -16.69
CA VAL A 274 -13.45 -15.20 -17.53
C VAL A 274 -13.76 -14.06 -18.51
N LEU A 275 -13.66 -12.80 -18.10
CA LEU A 275 -13.90 -11.64 -18.96
C LEU A 275 -12.73 -11.36 -19.92
N PHE A 276 -11.49 -11.49 -19.44
CA PHE A 276 -10.28 -11.18 -20.21
C PHE A 276 -9.33 -12.37 -20.30
N LYS A 277 -8.49 -12.37 -21.33
CA LYS A 277 -7.40 -13.33 -21.47
C LYS A 277 -6.28 -12.94 -20.50
N SER A 278 -5.78 -13.91 -19.74
CA SER A 278 -4.67 -13.69 -18.80
C SER A 278 -3.41 -13.21 -19.53
N PRO A 279 -2.92 -11.99 -19.26
CA PRO A 279 -1.66 -11.51 -19.82
C PRO A 279 -0.48 -12.28 -19.22
N THR A 280 0.62 -12.36 -19.97
CA THR A 280 1.87 -12.99 -19.53
C THR A 280 3.01 -12.00 -19.52
N GLU A 281 3.87 -12.06 -18.50
CA GLU A 281 5.07 -11.23 -18.39
C GLU A 281 6.32 -12.08 -18.15
N ARG A 282 7.50 -11.52 -18.48
CA ARG A 282 8.81 -12.14 -18.34
C ARG A 282 9.88 -11.11 -18.03
N GLY A 283 10.94 -11.53 -17.34
CA GLY A 283 12.16 -10.75 -17.14
C GLY A 283 12.11 -9.69 -16.04
N HIS A 284 11.10 -9.73 -15.17
CA HIS A 284 11.04 -8.84 -14.00
C HIS A 284 11.94 -9.38 -12.87
N GLY A 285 12.43 -8.49 -11.99
CA GLY A 285 13.38 -8.86 -10.93
C GLY A 285 12.85 -9.85 -9.88
N PHE A 286 11.53 -10.05 -9.82
CA PHE A 286 10.87 -11.05 -8.97
C PHE A 286 10.63 -12.40 -9.68
N GLN A 287 11.02 -12.55 -10.95
CA GLN A 287 10.90 -13.77 -11.73
C GLN A 287 12.26 -14.44 -11.89
N GLU A 288 12.29 -15.77 -11.93
CA GLU A 288 13.51 -16.48 -12.33
C GLU A 288 13.86 -16.15 -13.80
N THR A 289 15.15 -16.17 -14.13
CA THR A 289 15.62 -15.87 -15.48
C THR A 289 14.98 -16.83 -16.49
N ALA A 290 14.24 -16.29 -17.47
CA ALA A 290 13.43 -16.98 -18.48
C ALA A 290 12.05 -17.53 -18.03
N GLN A 291 11.61 -17.30 -16.79
CA GLN A 291 10.26 -17.66 -16.35
C GLN A 291 9.20 -16.77 -17.01
N VAL A 292 8.16 -17.39 -17.59
CA VAL A 292 6.97 -16.71 -18.09
C VAL A 292 5.86 -16.88 -17.04
N THR A 293 5.37 -15.78 -16.50
CA THR A 293 4.31 -15.80 -15.48
C THR A 293 3.01 -15.29 -16.10
N ALA A 294 1.93 -16.06 -15.95
CA ALA A 294 0.59 -15.60 -16.27
C ALA A 294 0.04 -14.74 -15.13
N PHE A 295 -0.63 -13.66 -15.48
CA PHE A 295 -1.24 -12.74 -14.53
C PHE A 295 -2.76 -12.71 -14.70
N GLN A 296 -3.41 -12.31 -13.61
CA GLN A 296 -4.83 -12.05 -13.51
C GLN A 296 -5.06 -10.74 -12.74
N ASP A 297 -6.33 -10.32 -12.69
CA ASP A 297 -6.76 -9.12 -11.98
C ASP A 297 -6.20 -9.02 -10.54
N GLY A 298 -5.75 -7.82 -10.17
CA GLY A 298 -5.15 -7.56 -8.85
C GLY A 298 -6.17 -7.61 -7.70
N GLY A 299 -7.43 -7.33 -8.01
CA GLY A 299 -8.56 -7.33 -7.08
C GLY A 299 -8.96 -8.73 -6.60
N LEU A 300 -8.44 -9.79 -7.23
CA LEU A 300 -8.66 -11.17 -6.80
C LEU A 300 -8.02 -11.47 -5.43
N LEU A 301 -6.85 -10.86 -5.17
CA LEU A 301 -6.15 -10.97 -3.90
C LEU A 301 -6.23 -9.68 -3.06
N VAL A 302 -6.04 -8.51 -3.70
CA VAL A 302 -6.09 -7.22 -3.00
C VAL A 302 -6.88 -6.23 -3.84
N ASN A 303 -8.15 -6.05 -3.49
CA ASN A 303 -9.04 -5.06 -4.12
C ASN A 303 -8.80 -3.64 -3.61
N THR A 304 -8.28 -3.47 -2.40
CA THR A 304 -8.00 -2.15 -1.81
C THR A 304 -6.52 -2.08 -1.42
N PRO A 305 -5.65 -1.57 -2.31
CA PRO A 305 -4.21 -1.62 -2.14
C PRO A 305 -3.69 -0.47 -1.26
N ALA A 306 -4.08 -0.45 0.02
CA ALA A 306 -3.47 0.44 1.01
C ALA A 306 -2.10 -0.09 1.45
N SER A 307 -1.19 0.78 1.89
CA SER A 307 0.21 0.39 2.16
C SER A 307 0.31 -0.81 3.10
N GLY A 308 -0.40 -0.78 4.24
CA GLY A 308 -0.46 -1.88 5.21
C GLY A 308 -1.19 -3.16 4.75
N VAL A 309 -1.88 -3.11 3.61
CA VAL A 309 -2.51 -4.28 2.97
C VAL A 309 -1.54 -4.94 2.00
N ILE A 310 -0.81 -4.13 1.24
CA ILE A 310 0.16 -4.61 0.24
C ILE A 310 1.43 -5.15 0.93
N GLY A 311 1.89 -4.49 1.99
CA GLY A 311 3.07 -4.89 2.75
C GLY A 311 3.09 -4.30 4.16
N ARG A 312 3.95 -4.84 5.02
CA ARG A 312 4.08 -4.32 6.38
C ARG A 312 4.71 -2.94 6.37
N THR A 313 4.06 -1.98 7.03
CA THR A 313 4.63 -0.65 7.27
C THR A 313 5.28 -0.59 8.65
N PHE A 314 6.46 -0.01 8.73
CA PHE A 314 7.18 0.18 9.99
C PHE A 314 7.22 1.67 10.32
N ALA A 315 6.32 2.11 11.21
CA ALA A 315 6.34 3.47 11.70
C ALA A 315 7.64 3.70 12.51
N GLN A 316 8.38 4.76 12.17
CA GLN A 316 9.59 5.12 12.94
C GLN A 316 9.25 5.74 14.30
N SER A 317 8.07 6.34 14.38
CA SER A 317 7.57 7.05 15.55
C SER A 317 6.04 7.04 15.57
N PRO A 318 5.42 7.12 16.77
CA PRO A 318 3.98 7.35 16.89
C PRO A 318 3.50 8.68 16.28
N LEU A 319 4.40 9.64 16.01
CA LEU A 319 4.06 10.94 15.41
C LEU A 319 4.25 10.94 13.88
N SER A 320 4.98 9.98 13.31
CA SER A 320 5.43 9.96 11.91
C SER A 320 4.50 9.12 11.00
N GLY A 321 3.20 9.36 11.08
CA GLY A 321 2.19 8.66 10.26
C GLY A 321 2.09 9.22 8.84
N THR A 322 1.61 8.39 7.92
CA THR A 322 1.15 8.83 6.59
C THR A 322 -0.37 8.86 6.58
N GLU A 323 -0.96 9.94 6.11
CA GLU A 323 -2.41 10.01 5.90
C GLU A 323 -2.73 9.50 4.48
N SER A 324 -3.56 8.47 4.43
CA SER A 324 -4.14 7.94 3.20
C SER A 324 -5.59 8.39 3.05
N LEU A 325 -6.07 8.51 1.81
CA LEU A 325 -7.49 8.52 1.49
C LEU A 325 -7.82 7.19 0.81
N VAL A 326 -8.46 6.29 1.55
CA VAL A 326 -8.85 4.98 1.05
C VAL A 326 -10.25 5.05 0.48
N VAL A 327 -10.35 4.99 -0.85
CA VAL A 327 -11.62 5.10 -1.56
C VAL A 327 -12.18 3.70 -1.81
N LYS A 328 -13.32 3.41 -1.21
CA LYS A 328 -14.09 2.16 -1.39
C LYS A 328 -15.45 2.47 -2.00
N PHE A 329 -16.16 1.43 -2.43
CA PHE A 329 -17.52 1.53 -2.93
C PHE A 329 -18.51 0.94 -1.92
N GLU A 330 -19.71 1.50 -1.86
CA GLU A 330 -20.82 0.94 -1.10
C GLU A 330 -21.17 -0.49 -1.58
N SER A 331 -21.40 -1.40 -0.65
CA SER A 331 -21.82 -2.79 -0.91
C SER A 331 -23.29 -3.03 -0.56
N GLU A 332 -23.94 -4.00 -1.20
CA GLU A 332 -25.35 -4.35 -0.93
C GLU A 332 -25.58 -4.91 0.48
N GLU A 333 -24.58 -5.55 1.08
CA GLU A 333 -24.62 -6.07 2.44
C GLU A 333 -23.71 -5.26 3.37
N ALA A 334 -24.20 -4.94 4.56
CA ALA A 334 -23.34 -4.64 5.70
C ALA A 334 -22.62 -5.94 6.07
N ALA A 335 -21.47 -6.18 5.42
CA ALA A 335 -20.77 -7.45 5.51
C ALA A 335 -20.42 -7.78 6.97
N MET A 336 -21.15 -8.72 7.58
CA MET A 336 -20.57 -9.48 8.68
C MET A 336 -19.35 -10.21 8.11
N PRO A 337 -18.16 -10.13 8.73
CA PRO A 337 -17.00 -10.87 8.25
C PRO A 337 -17.38 -12.35 8.18
N ALA A 338 -17.37 -12.93 6.98
CA ALA A 338 -17.70 -14.34 6.82
C ALA A 338 -16.70 -15.15 7.66
N MET A 339 -17.14 -15.73 8.78
CA MET A 339 -16.26 -16.50 9.68
C MET A 339 -15.79 -17.83 9.04
N GLN A 340 -16.35 -18.22 7.89
CA GLN A 340 -16.06 -19.46 7.16
C GLN A 340 -16.25 -19.28 5.65
N GLY A 341 -15.49 -20.01 4.84
CA GLY A 341 -15.70 -20.08 3.39
C GLY A 341 -16.98 -20.85 3.04
N GLY A 342 -17.88 -20.22 2.27
CA GLY A 342 -19.13 -20.82 1.80
C GLY A 342 -18.95 -21.74 0.59
N LEU A 343 -19.97 -22.53 0.26
CA LEU A 343 -19.96 -23.43 -0.91
C LEU A 343 -19.87 -22.65 -2.24
N LEU A 344 -20.54 -21.49 -2.33
CA LEU A 344 -20.52 -20.62 -3.50
C LEU A 344 -19.16 -19.92 -3.69
N SER A 345 -18.51 -19.48 -2.60
CA SER A 345 -17.15 -18.92 -2.69
C SER A 345 -16.14 -19.97 -3.13
N ASN A 346 -16.31 -21.24 -2.72
CA ASN A 346 -15.46 -22.34 -3.17
C ASN A 346 -15.59 -22.66 -4.67
N LEU A 347 -16.76 -22.40 -5.26
CA LEU A 347 -17.00 -22.59 -6.70
C LEU A 347 -16.32 -21.47 -7.49
N ALA A 348 -16.42 -20.22 -7.02
CA ALA A 348 -15.70 -19.08 -7.57
C ALA A 348 -14.18 -19.26 -7.42
N ASP A 349 -13.69 -19.63 -6.24
CA ASP A 349 -12.27 -19.88 -5.95
C ASP A 349 -11.69 -21.01 -6.83
N ARG A 350 -12.50 -22.03 -7.16
CA ARG A 350 -12.11 -23.10 -8.10
C ARG A 350 -12.13 -22.65 -9.56
N LEU A 351 -13.02 -21.74 -9.92
CA LEU A 351 -13.13 -21.19 -11.29
C LEU A 351 -11.97 -20.25 -11.60
N THR A 352 -11.56 -19.44 -10.64
CA THR A 352 -10.48 -18.45 -10.77
C THR A 352 -9.11 -19.00 -10.37
N GLY A 353 -9.07 -20.08 -9.58
CA GLY A 353 -7.84 -20.65 -9.03
C GLY A 353 -7.30 -19.86 -7.83
N THR A 354 -8.07 -18.91 -7.29
CA THR A 354 -7.65 -17.98 -6.24
C THR A 354 -8.54 -18.03 -5.00
N PRO A 355 -7.98 -18.03 -3.77
CA PRO A 355 -8.78 -18.09 -2.54
C PRO A 355 -9.35 -16.71 -2.16
N HIS A 356 -10.37 -16.23 -2.87
CA HIS A 356 -10.90 -14.87 -2.72
C HIS A 356 -11.44 -14.57 -1.32
N SER A 357 -12.10 -15.56 -0.71
CA SER A 357 -12.64 -15.44 0.64
C SER A 357 -11.55 -15.19 1.68
N ALA A 358 -10.42 -15.89 1.57
CA ALA A 358 -9.26 -15.72 2.42
C ALA A 358 -8.61 -14.34 2.22
N ALA A 359 -8.41 -13.95 0.97
CA ALA A 359 -7.75 -12.69 0.62
C ALA A 359 -8.59 -11.47 1.05
N GLY A 360 -9.92 -11.53 0.85
CA GLY A 360 -10.85 -10.49 1.30
C GLY A 360 -10.92 -10.34 2.82
N ALA A 361 -10.83 -11.44 3.59
CA ALA A 361 -10.79 -11.38 5.04
C ALA A 361 -9.46 -10.81 5.56
N TYR A 362 -8.33 -11.18 4.96
CA TYR A 362 -7.02 -10.60 5.28
C TYR A 362 -7.03 -9.10 5.03
N GLN A 363 -7.50 -8.69 3.85
CA GLN A 363 -7.63 -7.28 3.51
C GLN A 363 -8.53 -6.53 4.51
N THR A 364 -9.68 -7.09 4.88
CA THR A 364 -10.61 -6.44 5.82
C THR A 364 -9.93 -6.16 7.16
N ARG A 365 -9.21 -7.14 7.70
CA ARG A 365 -8.44 -6.97 8.94
C ARG A 365 -7.38 -5.88 8.80
N GLN A 366 -6.59 -5.90 7.72
CA GLN A 366 -5.55 -4.89 7.49
C GLN A 366 -6.12 -3.49 7.24
N LEU A 367 -7.37 -3.37 6.78
CA LEU A 367 -8.05 -2.09 6.58
C LEU A 367 -8.64 -1.49 7.86
N GLU A 368 -8.72 -2.23 8.97
CA GLU A 368 -9.22 -1.70 10.26
C GLU A 368 -8.40 -0.49 10.72
N GLN A 369 -7.08 -0.49 10.50
CA GLN A 369 -6.20 0.64 10.81
C GLN A 369 -6.45 1.88 9.93
N TYR A 370 -7.13 1.71 8.80
CA TYR A 370 -7.48 2.78 7.86
C TYR A 370 -8.96 3.19 7.97
N ALA A 371 -9.70 2.71 8.97
CA ALA A 371 -11.15 2.96 9.08
C ALA A 371 -11.49 4.46 9.08
N GLU A 372 -10.73 5.27 9.83
CA GLU A 372 -10.91 6.73 9.88
C GLU A 372 -10.43 7.43 8.59
N GLN A 373 -9.57 6.78 7.81
CA GLN A 373 -8.99 7.25 6.54
C GLN A 373 -9.76 6.73 5.32
N THR A 374 -10.85 6.00 5.52
CA THR A 374 -11.64 5.37 4.46
C THR A 374 -12.88 6.19 4.17
N VAL A 375 -13.08 6.50 2.88
CA VAL A 375 -14.33 7.04 2.35
C VAL A 375 -15.03 5.97 1.52
N THR A 376 -16.31 5.76 1.77
CA THR A 376 -17.15 4.85 0.99
C THR A 376 -17.99 5.68 0.03
N LEU A 377 -17.77 5.50 -1.27
CA LEU A 377 -18.53 6.19 -2.30
C LEU A 377 -19.94 5.58 -2.39
N PRO A 378 -20.99 6.39 -2.23
CA PRO A 378 -22.36 5.94 -2.34
C PRO A 378 -22.66 5.52 -3.78
N LEU A 379 -23.37 4.40 -3.92
CA LEU A 379 -23.74 3.84 -5.23
C LEU A 379 -25.25 3.68 -5.41
N ARG A 380 -26.03 4.21 -4.47
CA ARG A 380 -27.48 4.28 -4.60
C ARG A 380 -27.89 5.70 -4.99
N THR A 381 -28.70 5.79 -6.04
CA THR A 381 -29.29 7.04 -6.50
C THR A 381 -30.81 6.91 -6.57
N ASP A 382 -31.47 8.02 -6.83
CA ASP A 382 -32.88 8.08 -7.22
C ASP A 382 -33.17 7.37 -8.56
N LYS A 383 -32.14 7.21 -9.41
CA LYS A 383 -32.23 6.57 -10.73
C LYS A 383 -31.90 5.07 -10.72
N GLY A 384 -31.28 4.55 -9.66
CA GLY A 384 -30.95 3.14 -9.57
C GLY A 384 -30.07 2.76 -8.38
N ASP A 385 -29.95 1.46 -8.17
CA ASP A 385 -28.98 0.88 -7.25
C ASP A 385 -27.82 0.32 -8.08
N PHE A 386 -26.60 0.78 -7.84
CA PHE A 386 -25.39 0.37 -8.54
C PHE A 386 -24.41 -0.38 -7.62
N ARG A 387 -24.86 -0.85 -6.46
CA ARG A 387 -24.01 -1.53 -5.46
C ARG A 387 -23.66 -2.96 -5.85
N GLY A 388 -24.53 -3.65 -6.57
CA GLY A 388 -24.35 -5.06 -6.93
C GLY A 388 -23.30 -5.29 -8.02
N LEU A 389 -23.08 -6.57 -8.33
CA LEU A 389 -22.13 -6.97 -9.37
C LEU A 389 -22.67 -6.65 -10.78
N LEU A 390 -23.93 -6.98 -11.05
CA LEU A 390 -24.55 -6.88 -12.38
C LEU A 390 -24.90 -5.44 -12.78
N ASN A 391 -25.60 -4.74 -11.88
CA ASN A 391 -26.02 -3.35 -12.02
C ASN A 391 -24.89 -2.34 -11.74
N GLY A 392 -23.83 -2.76 -11.04
CA GLY A 392 -22.69 -1.91 -10.68
C GLY A 392 -21.41 -2.31 -11.40
N THR A 393 -20.75 -3.36 -10.91
CA THR A 393 -19.37 -3.71 -11.32
C THR A 393 -19.23 -3.99 -12.81
N VAL A 394 -20.20 -4.65 -13.44
CA VAL A 394 -20.18 -4.97 -14.88
C VAL A 394 -21.17 -4.16 -15.71
N ASN A 395 -21.80 -3.13 -15.12
CA ASN A 395 -22.72 -2.26 -15.85
C ASN A 395 -21.96 -1.17 -16.63
N PHE A 396 -21.44 -1.56 -17.78
CA PHE A 396 -20.71 -0.66 -18.68
C PHE A 396 -21.61 0.22 -19.55
N THR A 397 -22.92 0.16 -19.36
CA THR A 397 -23.95 0.85 -20.16
C THR A 397 -24.68 1.96 -19.40
N MET A 398 -24.11 2.46 -18.28
CA MET A 398 -24.68 3.58 -17.53
C MET A 398 -24.84 4.82 -18.40
N SER A 399 -26.03 5.41 -18.38
CA SER A 399 -26.37 6.66 -19.05
C SER A 399 -25.58 7.83 -18.47
N GLY A 400 -25.32 8.88 -19.28
CA GLY A 400 -24.57 10.06 -18.82
C GLY A 400 -25.14 10.70 -17.55
N ASP A 401 -26.47 10.69 -17.43
CA ASP A 401 -27.21 11.15 -16.26
C ASP A 401 -26.91 10.36 -14.98
N GLU A 402 -26.80 9.03 -15.09
CA GLU A 402 -26.43 8.16 -13.96
C GLU A 402 -24.96 8.39 -13.57
N LYS A 403 -24.07 8.50 -14.57
CA LYS A 403 -22.65 8.81 -14.36
C LYS A 403 -22.48 10.11 -13.56
N LEU A 404 -23.15 11.19 -14.00
CA LEU A 404 -23.07 12.50 -13.35
C LEU A 404 -23.63 12.49 -11.92
N GLN A 405 -24.72 11.76 -11.67
CA GLN A 405 -25.29 11.66 -10.33
C GLN A 405 -24.36 10.90 -9.37
N LEU A 406 -23.75 9.80 -9.81
CA LEU A 406 -22.75 9.07 -9.02
C LEU A 406 -21.51 9.92 -8.72
N GLN A 407 -21.04 10.69 -9.70
CA GLN A 407 -19.94 11.64 -9.52
C GLN A 407 -20.29 12.72 -8.50
N LYS A 408 -21.50 13.30 -8.58
CA LYS A 408 -21.96 14.30 -7.61
C LYS A 408 -21.97 13.76 -6.18
N LEU A 409 -22.48 12.55 -5.97
CA LEU A 409 -22.52 11.93 -4.65
C LEU A 409 -21.12 11.60 -4.13
N ALA A 410 -20.23 11.10 -5.00
CA ALA A 410 -18.84 10.84 -4.65
C ALA A 410 -18.10 12.12 -4.24
N ARG A 411 -18.32 13.22 -4.98
CA ARG A 411 -17.77 14.54 -4.63
C ARG A 411 -18.21 14.97 -3.24
N GLN A 412 -19.50 14.85 -2.94
CA GLN A 412 -20.05 15.22 -1.63
C GLN A 412 -19.46 14.35 -0.51
N ALA A 413 -19.43 13.03 -0.69
CA ALA A 413 -18.89 12.10 0.31
C ALA A 413 -17.43 12.40 0.65
N VAL A 414 -16.61 12.67 -0.37
CA VAL A 414 -15.20 13.00 -0.19
C VAL A 414 -15.01 14.38 0.44
N ALA A 415 -15.78 15.40 0.02
CA ALA A 415 -15.72 16.72 0.64
C ALA A 415 -16.05 16.66 2.14
N THR A 416 -17.15 15.98 2.51
CA THR A 416 -17.52 15.78 3.91
C THR A 416 -16.46 14.99 4.69
N HIS A 417 -15.85 13.99 4.07
CA HIS A 417 -14.76 13.24 4.69
C HIS A 417 -13.56 14.15 5.00
N LEU A 418 -13.11 14.96 4.03
CA LEU A 418 -11.99 15.89 4.22
C LEU A 418 -12.28 16.95 5.31
N GLU A 419 -13.50 17.50 5.33
CA GLU A 419 -13.96 18.41 6.38
C GLU A 419 -13.92 17.75 7.76
N SER A 420 -14.39 16.51 7.86
CA SER A 420 -14.36 15.77 9.12
C SER A 420 -12.91 15.53 9.60
N ARG A 421 -12.00 15.12 8.68
CA ARG A 421 -10.59 14.87 9.00
C ARG A 421 -9.86 16.14 9.44
N ALA A 422 -10.20 17.29 8.88
CA ALA A 422 -9.62 18.57 9.28
C ALA A 422 -9.92 18.97 10.74
N THR A 423 -10.92 18.35 11.38
CA THR A 423 -11.26 18.60 12.80
C THR A 423 -10.59 17.62 13.77
N VAL A 424 -9.94 16.57 13.27
CA VAL A 424 -9.32 15.53 14.08
C VAL A 424 -8.07 16.08 14.78
N SER A 425 -7.87 15.61 16.02
CA SER A 425 -6.71 15.92 16.84
C SER A 425 -6.20 14.64 17.48
N GLU A 426 -4.94 14.33 17.27
CA GLU A 426 -4.21 13.20 17.83
C GLU A 426 -3.54 13.64 19.13
N GLN A 427 -3.53 12.75 20.12
CA GLN A 427 -2.89 13.00 21.42
C GLN A 427 -1.97 11.84 21.78
N HIS A 428 -0.73 12.16 22.10
CA HIS A 428 0.32 11.22 22.48
C HIS A 428 0.96 11.64 23.80
N GLN A 429 1.35 10.66 24.61
CA GLN A 429 2.04 10.89 25.89
C GLN A 429 3.45 10.33 25.82
N PHE A 430 4.40 11.13 26.30
CA PHE A 430 5.81 10.79 26.39
C PHE A 430 6.30 10.95 27.83
N ALA A 431 7.28 10.12 28.20
CA ALA A 431 7.85 10.15 29.54
C ALA A 431 8.65 11.44 29.80
N SER A 432 9.25 12.01 28.75
CA SER A 432 10.05 13.23 28.82
C SER A 432 9.89 14.12 27.58
N LEU A 433 10.43 15.35 27.65
CA LEU A 433 10.54 16.23 26.50
C LEU A 433 11.47 15.64 25.43
N ASP A 434 12.57 15.02 25.84
CA ASP A 434 13.53 14.42 24.94
C ASP A 434 12.88 13.32 24.08
N ASP A 435 12.09 12.44 24.70
CA ASP A 435 11.37 11.38 23.97
C ASP A 435 10.37 11.98 22.96
N ALA A 436 9.66 13.03 23.37
CA ALA A 436 8.74 13.74 22.48
C ALA A 436 9.47 14.38 21.29
N VAL A 437 10.63 14.98 21.52
CA VAL A 437 11.45 15.58 20.46
C VAL A 437 12.03 14.49 19.56
N LEU A 438 12.57 13.39 20.10
CA LEU A 438 13.07 12.26 19.30
C LEU A 438 11.98 11.60 18.45
N ALA A 439 10.73 11.63 18.91
CA ALA A 439 9.59 11.14 18.14
C ALA A 439 9.19 12.06 16.96
N MET A 440 9.63 13.31 16.91
CA MET A 440 9.33 14.20 15.78
C MET A 440 10.21 13.87 14.59
N ASP A 441 9.64 13.74 13.39
CA ASP A 441 10.42 13.81 12.16
C ASP A 441 11.06 15.21 11.98
N ASN A 442 11.93 15.37 10.97
CA ASN A 442 12.64 16.63 10.77
C ASN A 442 11.70 17.80 10.43
N THR A 443 10.57 17.54 9.75
CA THR A 443 9.59 18.56 9.38
C THR A 443 8.84 19.08 10.62
N LEU A 444 8.33 18.17 11.44
CA LEU A 444 7.69 18.50 12.71
C LEU A 444 8.67 19.21 13.64
N LEU A 445 9.91 18.71 13.76
CA LEU A 445 10.91 19.34 14.61
C LEU A 445 11.24 20.76 14.14
N ALA A 446 11.45 20.96 12.83
CA ALA A 446 11.71 22.29 12.27
C ALA A 446 10.58 23.28 12.58
N SER A 447 9.33 22.82 12.54
CA SER A 447 8.18 23.67 12.88
C SER A 447 8.16 24.15 14.34
N ALA A 448 8.67 23.33 15.26
CA ALA A 448 8.69 23.61 16.70
C ALA A 448 10.01 24.19 17.20
N GLN A 449 11.07 24.17 16.39
CA GLN A 449 12.45 24.40 16.81
C GLN A 449 12.64 25.78 17.48
N GLU A 450 12.06 26.85 16.95
CA GLU A 450 12.18 28.20 17.50
C GLU A 450 11.50 28.36 18.87
N GLN A 451 10.43 27.60 19.13
CA GLN A 451 9.79 27.58 20.44
C GLN A 451 10.59 26.70 21.41
N LEU A 452 11.04 25.52 20.96
CA LEU A 452 11.84 24.60 21.77
C LEU A 452 13.17 25.22 22.22
N LYS A 453 13.84 26.03 21.40
CA LYS A 453 15.07 26.75 21.76
C LYS A 453 14.92 27.67 22.99
N LYS A 454 13.69 28.11 23.30
CA LYS A 454 13.40 28.96 24.47
C LYS A 454 13.34 28.16 25.77
N ASP A 455 13.21 26.84 25.69
CA ASP A 455 13.21 25.94 26.84
C ASP A 455 14.61 25.34 27.03
N PRO A 456 15.32 25.66 28.13
CA PRO A 456 16.65 25.13 28.40
C PRO A 456 16.71 23.59 28.42
N ALA A 457 15.62 22.92 28.79
CA ALA A 457 15.55 21.46 28.83
C ALA A 457 15.62 20.83 27.42
N ALA A 458 15.26 21.55 26.37
CA ALA A 458 15.31 21.05 24.98
C ALA A 458 16.71 21.14 24.36
N SER A 459 17.64 21.93 24.93
CA SER A 459 18.93 22.25 24.31
C SER A 459 19.75 20.99 23.97
N ALA A 460 19.85 20.05 24.92
CA ALA A 460 20.64 18.83 24.73
C ALA A 460 20.08 17.94 23.61
N VAL A 461 18.76 17.72 23.57
CA VAL A 461 18.13 16.89 22.53
C VAL A 461 18.16 17.57 21.15
N LEU A 462 18.06 18.90 21.09
CA LEU A 462 18.20 19.65 19.83
C LEU A 462 19.63 19.56 19.28
N MET A 463 20.65 19.70 20.13
CA MET A 463 22.04 19.51 19.73
C MET A 463 22.31 18.06 19.26
N PHE A 464 21.76 17.08 19.96
CA PHE A 464 21.84 15.67 19.54
C PHE A 464 21.20 15.48 18.16
N ARG A 465 19.98 16.00 17.93
CA ARG A 465 19.27 15.85 16.64
C ARG A 465 20.05 16.47 15.49
N GLN A 466 20.61 17.67 15.68
CA GLN A 466 21.44 18.34 14.69
C GLN A 466 22.73 17.56 14.40
N GLY A 467 23.43 17.09 15.44
CA GLY A 467 24.63 16.29 15.28
C GLY A 467 24.35 14.94 14.60
N ALA A 468 23.21 14.32 14.91
CA ALA A 468 22.80 13.05 14.32
C ALA A 468 22.50 13.19 12.82
N GLU A 469 21.81 14.27 12.41
CA GLU A 469 21.56 14.56 11.00
C GLU A 469 22.88 14.69 10.22
N GLN A 470 23.84 15.44 10.75
CA GLN A 470 25.17 15.60 10.14
C GLN A 470 25.94 14.27 10.08
N ALA A 471 25.90 13.47 11.15
CA ALA A 471 26.60 12.20 11.21
C ALA A 471 25.99 11.14 10.27
N LEU A 472 24.65 11.09 10.17
CA LEU A 472 23.94 10.22 9.22
C LEU A 472 24.22 10.63 7.77
N GLN A 473 24.25 11.93 7.48
CA GLN A 473 24.64 12.43 6.15
C GLN A 473 26.09 12.09 5.82
N ALA A 474 27.02 12.26 6.76
CA ALA A 474 28.42 11.89 6.57
C ALA A 474 28.59 10.38 6.33
N LEU A 475 27.81 9.55 7.03
CA LEU A 475 27.78 8.11 6.78
C LEU A 475 27.26 7.79 5.37
N ASP A 476 26.19 8.45 4.93
CA ASP A 476 25.62 8.25 3.59
C ASP A 476 26.61 8.61 2.47
N ILE A 477 27.31 9.74 2.62
CA ILE A 477 28.38 10.16 1.71
C ILE A 477 29.51 9.12 1.70
N ALA A 478 29.96 8.65 2.87
CA ALA A 478 31.02 7.66 2.95
C ALA A 478 30.65 6.31 2.30
N ILE A 479 29.38 5.90 2.36
CA ILE A 479 28.87 4.72 1.64
C ILE A 479 28.88 4.97 0.13
N THR A 480 28.38 6.14 -0.30
CA THR A 480 28.35 6.52 -1.71
C THR A 480 29.75 6.56 -2.32
N GLU A 481 30.73 7.11 -1.61
CA GLU A 481 32.14 7.12 -2.02
C GLU A 481 32.72 5.70 -2.07
N ALA A 482 32.44 4.86 -1.07
CA ALA A 482 32.88 3.47 -1.07
C ALA A 482 32.29 2.66 -2.26
N ASN A 483 31.09 3.00 -2.70
CA ASN A 483 30.44 2.42 -3.87
C ASN A 483 31.00 2.90 -5.22
N GLN A 484 31.88 3.92 -5.26
CA GLN A 484 32.58 4.30 -6.49
C GLN A 484 33.65 3.28 -6.91
N GLY A 485 34.09 2.42 -5.97
CA GLY A 485 34.95 1.29 -6.28
C GLY A 485 34.23 0.19 -7.06
N GLN A 486 34.97 -0.58 -7.87
CA GLN A 486 34.39 -1.77 -8.52
C GLN A 486 34.17 -2.88 -7.48
N GLY A 487 32.92 -3.32 -7.29
CA GLY A 487 32.58 -4.51 -6.51
C GLY A 487 31.59 -4.28 -5.38
N ALA A 488 31.55 -5.22 -4.43
CA ALA A 488 30.71 -5.12 -3.24
C ALA A 488 31.22 -4.04 -2.27
N LEU A 489 30.32 -3.44 -1.49
CA LEU A 489 30.66 -2.43 -0.49
C LEU A 489 31.72 -2.95 0.49
N THR A 490 32.83 -2.23 0.59
CA THR A 490 33.92 -2.53 1.52
C THR A 490 33.92 -1.54 2.70
N LEU A 491 34.33 -2.00 3.88
CA LEU A 491 34.40 -1.17 5.08
C LEU A 491 35.65 -0.27 5.05
N THR A 492 35.56 0.84 4.32
CA THR A 492 36.66 1.81 4.19
C THR A 492 36.96 2.50 5.54
N PRO A 493 38.18 3.06 5.73
CA PRO A 493 38.51 3.80 6.94
C PRO A 493 37.55 4.98 7.21
N ALA A 494 37.10 5.67 6.15
CA ALA A 494 36.14 6.77 6.24
C ALA A 494 34.78 6.27 6.76
N LEU A 495 34.27 5.18 6.20
CA LEU A 495 33.01 4.57 6.60
C LEU A 495 33.05 4.06 8.05
N LEU A 496 34.12 3.38 8.44
CA LEU A 496 34.32 2.97 9.84
C LEU A 496 34.43 4.17 10.78
N SER A 497 34.98 5.30 10.32
CA SER A 497 35.01 6.54 11.11
C SER A 497 33.63 7.16 11.27
N ALA A 498 32.81 7.17 10.21
CA ALA A 498 31.44 7.67 10.28
C ALA A 498 30.59 6.85 11.27
N VAL A 499 30.75 5.52 11.28
CA VAL A 499 30.11 4.64 12.29
C VAL A 499 30.58 4.98 13.71
N ARG A 500 31.88 5.16 13.94
CA ARG A 500 32.39 5.56 15.27
C ARG A 500 31.86 6.93 15.71
N ASN A 501 31.67 7.86 14.78
CA ASN A 501 31.10 9.16 15.07
C ASN A 501 29.63 9.06 15.52
N LEU A 502 28.85 8.14 14.95
CA LEU A 502 27.49 7.85 15.43
C LEU A 502 27.49 7.30 16.86
N ASP A 503 28.39 6.38 17.18
CA ASP A 503 28.52 5.84 18.54
C ASP A 503 28.89 6.94 19.55
N ALA A 504 29.83 7.82 19.18
CA ALA A 504 30.27 8.93 20.04
C ALA A 504 29.16 9.97 20.28
N LEU A 505 28.19 10.06 19.37
CA LEU A 505 27.08 11.01 19.47
C LEU A 505 26.00 10.55 20.46
N ALA A 506 25.84 9.24 20.63
CA ALA A 506 24.84 8.65 21.50
C ALA A 506 25.36 8.49 22.94
N SER A 507 24.85 9.33 23.84
CA SER A 507 25.20 9.33 25.26
C SER A 507 24.24 8.52 26.14
N ARG A 508 23.07 8.16 25.60
CA ARG A 508 22.01 7.43 26.32
C ARG A 508 21.47 6.26 25.48
N PRO A 509 20.94 5.20 26.12
CA PRO A 509 20.37 4.05 25.41
C PRO A 509 19.28 4.42 24.39
N GLU A 510 18.42 5.41 24.70
CA GLU A 510 17.34 5.84 23.82
C GLU A 510 17.87 6.48 22.53
N GLN A 511 19.02 7.18 22.62
CA GLN A 511 19.70 7.76 21.46
C GLN A 511 20.32 6.68 20.55
N VAL A 512 20.89 5.63 21.14
CA VAL A 512 21.41 4.47 20.40
C VAL A 512 20.26 3.75 19.67
N GLN A 513 19.13 3.56 20.35
CA GLN A 513 17.95 2.97 19.74
C GLN A 513 17.40 3.84 18.61
N TRP A 514 17.30 5.15 18.82
CA TRP A 514 16.84 6.10 17.82
C TRP A 514 17.72 6.09 16.57
N LEU A 515 19.06 6.15 16.71
CA LEU A 515 19.98 6.04 15.58
C LEU A 515 19.85 4.70 14.85
N GLY A 516 19.67 3.60 15.60
CA GLY A 516 19.41 2.28 15.01
C GLY A 516 18.14 2.24 14.15
N LEU A 517 17.07 2.89 14.61
CA LEU A 517 15.83 3.06 13.84
C LEU A 517 16.04 3.92 12.59
N GLN A 518 16.82 5.00 12.69
CA GLN A 518 17.11 5.88 11.55
C GLN A 518 17.91 5.17 10.45
N LEU A 519 18.85 4.30 10.80
CA LEU A 519 19.58 3.46 9.83
C LEU A 519 18.67 2.45 9.11
N ASN A 520 17.51 2.14 9.70
CA ASN A 520 16.47 1.30 9.08
C ASN A 520 15.39 2.13 8.36
N THR A 521 15.64 3.40 8.03
CA THR A 521 14.67 4.22 7.29
C THR A 521 14.34 3.57 5.92
N PRO A 522 13.06 3.31 5.62
CA PRO A 522 12.67 2.75 4.32
C PRO A 522 13.13 3.65 3.17
N GLY A 523 13.55 3.05 2.05
CA GLY A 523 13.99 3.78 0.86
C GLY A 523 15.44 4.29 0.89
N HIS A 524 16.17 4.13 2.00
CA HIS A 524 17.59 4.52 2.09
C HIS A 524 18.52 3.37 1.67
N SER A 525 18.73 3.21 0.36
CA SER A 525 19.48 2.07 -0.22
C SER A 525 20.90 1.91 0.36
N ASN A 526 21.62 3.03 0.55
CA ASN A 526 22.96 3.03 1.14
C ASN A 526 22.99 2.41 2.55
N PHE A 527 22.07 2.81 3.44
CA PHE A 527 22.02 2.26 4.80
C PHE A 527 21.64 0.78 4.78
N GLN A 528 20.71 0.37 3.92
CA GLN A 528 20.36 -1.04 3.75
C GLN A 528 21.57 -1.87 3.30
N GLN A 529 22.32 -1.41 2.31
CA GLN A 529 23.54 -2.07 1.84
C GLN A 529 24.57 -2.19 2.97
N LEU A 530 24.77 -1.11 3.75
CA LEU A 530 25.67 -1.11 4.90
C LEU A 530 25.25 -2.15 5.95
N LEU A 531 23.97 -2.18 6.33
CA LEU A 531 23.45 -3.12 7.33
C LEU A 531 23.62 -4.58 6.88
N GLN A 532 23.45 -4.86 5.59
CA GLN A 532 23.69 -6.21 5.02
C GLN A 532 25.16 -6.64 5.13
N VAL A 533 26.11 -5.70 4.98
CA VAL A 533 27.55 -5.99 5.18
C VAL A 533 27.83 -6.21 6.67
N LEU A 534 27.34 -5.31 7.53
CA LEU A 534 27.61 -5.33 8.96
C LEU A 534 26.91 -6.50 9.68
N ALA A 535 25.80 -7.02 9.17
CA ALA A 535 25.09 -8.15 9.76
C ALA A 535 25.86 -9.47 9.69
N LYS A 536 26.90 -9.57 8.85
CA LYS A 536 27.71 -10.79 8.63
C LYS A 536 28.81 -10.99 9.67
N ALA A 537 29.13 -9.96 10.45
CA ALA A 537 30.17 -10.00 11.48
C ALA A 537 29.62 -9.49 12.82
N PRO A 538 30.19 -9.91 13.96
CA PRO A 538 29.83 -9.33 15.25
C PRO A 538 30.19 -7.83 15.26
N ALA A 539 29.17 -6.98 15.32
CA ALA A 539 29.34 -5.54 15.37
C ALA A 539 29.86 -5.10 16.76
N THR A 540 30.91 -4.29 16.80
CA THR A 540 31.43 -3.67 18.03
C THR A 540 30.76 -2.34 18.35
N SER A 541 30.06 -1.74 17.38
CA SER A 541 29.34 -0.47 17.52
C SER A 541 27.96 -0.72 18.13
N PRO A 542 27.59 -0.07 19.26
CA PRO A 542 26.25 -0.15 19.83
C PRO A 542 25.14 0.31 18.87
N VAL A 543 25.40 1.36 18.08
CA VAL A 543 24.43 1.86 17.09
C VAL A 543 24.21 0.84 15.98
N VAL A 544 25.27 0.23 15.46
CA VAL A 544 25.17 -0.83 14.44
C VAL A 544 24.47 -2.05 15.01
N GLN A 545 24.77 -2.46 16.24
CA GLN A 545 24.12 -3.59 16.88
C GLN A 545 22.60 -3.35 17.02
N SER A 546 22.22 -2.15 17.46
CA SER A 546 20.82 -1.70 17.51
C SER A 546 20.17 -1.74 16.12
N ALA A 547 20.83 -1.21 15.10
CA ALA A 547 20.32 -1.16 13.73
C ALA A 547 20.16 -2.56 13.10
N VAL A 548 21.14 -3.45 13.26
CA VAL A 548 21.07 -4.83 12.75
C VAL A 548 19.99 -5.63 13.48
N SER A 549 19.82 -5.41 14.79
CA SER A 549 18.74 -6.04 15.57
C SER A 549 17.37 -5.58 15.06
N GLU A 550 17.20 -4.29 14.81
CA GLU A 550 15.98 -3.73 14.23
C GLU A 550 15.73 -4.28 12.82
N MET A 551 16.74 -4.32 11.96
CA MET A 551 16.66 -4.90 10.61
C MET A 551 16.13 -6.35 10.67
N ARG A 552 16.75 -7.21 11.48
CA ARG A 552 16.33 -8.61 11.64
C ARG A 552 14.91 -8.75 12.20
N THR A 553 14.52 -7.84 13.11
CA THR A 553 13.16 -7.78 13.66
C THR A 553 12.14 -7.43 12.58
N ARG A 554 12.47 -6.49 11.68
CA ARG A 554 11.61 -6.14 10.54
C ARG A 554 11.55 -7.28 9.52
N ASP A 555 12.69 -7.91 9.21
CA ASP A 555 12.76 -9.03 8.27
C ASP A 555 11.83 -10.17 8.70
N ILE A 556 11.90 -10.60 9.97
CA ILE A 556 11.04 -11.68 10.45
C ILE A 556 9.57 -11.28 10.51
N ALA A 557 9.28 -10.02 10.79
CA ALA A 557 7.92 -9.49 10.76
C ALA A 557 7.33 -9.50 9.34
N VAL A 558 8.12 -9.19 8.30
CA VAL A 558 7.71 -9.32 6.90
C VAL A 558 7.50 -10.79 6.52
N VAL A 559 8.39 -11.70 6.93
CA VAL A 559 8.23 -13.15 6.71
C VAL A 559 6.95 -13.66 7.38
N ALA A 560 6.63 -13.21 8.59
CA ALA A 560 5.43 -13.57 9.32
C ALA A 560 4.14 -13.11 8.63
N ASP A 561 4.12 -11.88 8.09
CA ASP A 561 2.98 -11.36 7.33
C ASP A 561 2.78 -12.15 6.02
N ASN A 562 3.87 -12.45 5.31
CA ASN A 562 3.82 -13.27 4.09
C ASN A 562 3.27 -14.68 4.39
N PHE A 563 3.77 -15.33 5.45
CA PHE A 563 3.28 -16.65 5.87
C PHE A 563 1.80 -16.60 6.29
N THR A 564 1.39 -15.53 6.98
CA THR A 564 -0.01 -15.31 7.36
C THR A 564 -0.90 -15.20 6.13
N ARG A 565 -0.52 -14.37 5.15
CA ARG A 565 -1.26 -14.15 3.91
C ARG A 565 -1.32 -15.40 3.03
N GLU A 566 -0.22 -16.15 2.93
CA GLU A 566 -0.07 -17.22 1.93
C GLU A 566 -0.38 -18.62 2.45
N VAL A 567 -0.34 -18.82 3.77
CA VAL A 567 -0.51 -20.15 4.39
C VAL A 567 -1.70 -20.14 5.35
N ILE A 568 -1.71 -19.20 6.30
CA ILE A 568 -2.73 -19.17 7.36
C ILE A 568 -4.10 -18.86 6.78
N TYR A 569 -4.26 -17.74 6.08
CA TYR A 569 -5.57 -17.31 5.58
C TYR A 569 -6.14 -18.31 4.56
N PRO A 570 -5.40 -18.80 3.55
CA PRO A 570 -5.92 -19.82 2.64
C PRO A 570 -6.32 -21.12 3.34
N SER A 571 -5.65 -21.49 4.43
CA SER A 571 -6.02 -22.64 5.24
C SER A 571 -7.24 -22.35 6.12
N LEU A 572 -7.32 -21.17 6.72
CA LEU A 572 -8.36 -20.74 7.65
C LEU A 572 -9.73 -20.66 6.98
N PHE A 573 -9.78 -20.12 5.77
CA PHE A 573 -11.02 -19.93 5.00
C PHE A 573 -11.36 -21.11 4.08
N ARG A 574 -10.60 -22.21 4.16
CA ARG A 574 -10.87 -23.42 3.37
C ARG A 574 -12.23 -24.01 3.78
N PRO A 575 -13.16 -24.28 2.84
CA PRO A 575 -14.49 -24.78 3.21
C PRO A 575 -14.46 -26.16 3.88
N GLY A 576 -15.29 -26.32 4.92
CA GLY A 576 -15.33 -27.52 5.75
C GLY A 576 -14.14 -27.67 6.71
N GLN A 577 -13.46 -26.56 7.05
CA GLN A 577 -12.38 -26.58 8.03
C GLN A 577 -12.91 -26.93 9.44
N PRO A 578 -12.31 -27.90 10.16
CA PRO A 578 -12.69 -28.21 11.53
C PRO A 578 -12.52 -26.99 12.46
N GLN A 579 -13.44 -26.80 13.42
CA GLN A 579 -13.37 -25.67 14.36
C GLN A 579 -12.06 -25.63 15.16
N ALA A 580 -11.49 -26.79 15.52
CA ALA A 580 -10.19 -26.86 16.18
C ALA A 580 -9.05 -26.29 15.30
N ASN A 581 -9.06 -26.57 13.99
CA ASN A 581 -8.09 -25.99 13.05
C ASN A 581 -8.32 -24.49 12.83
N VAL A 582 -9.58 -24.04 12.83
CA VAL A 582 -9.92 -22.61 12.76
C VAL A 582 -9.34 -21.86 13.97
N ALA A 583 -9.58 -22.37 15.18
CA ALA A 583 -9.06 -21.77 16.41
C ALA A 583 -7.52 -21.77 16.43
N LEU A 584 -6.88 -22.88 16.02
CA LEU A 584 -5.43 -22.97 15.90
C LEU A 584 -4.86 -21.93 14.93
N LEU A 585 -5.45 -21.79 13.74
CA LEU A 585 -4.98 -20.86 12.71
C LEU A 585 -5.23 -19.39 13.07
N GLN A 586 -6.34 -19.09 13.77
CA GLN A 586 -6.60 -17.75 14.31
C GLN A 586 -5.59 -17.37 15.39
N LYS A 587 -5.30 -18.30 16.31
CA LYS A 587 -4.24 -18.11 17.32
C LYS A 587 -2.89 -17.91 16.63
N ALA A 588 -2.54 -18.74 15.65
CA ALA A 588 -1.29 -18.60 14.90
C ALA A 588 -1.17 -17.23 14.22
N ALA A 589 -2.23 -16.72 13.59
CA ALA A 589 -2.24 -15.37 13.00
C ALA A 589 -2.01 -14.27 14.05
N GLN A 590 -2.54 -14.43 15.26
CA GLN A 590 -2.33 -13.49 16.36
C GLN A 590 -0.89 -13.56 16.88
N ASP A 591 -0.37 -14.76 17.11
CA ASP A 591 0.99 -14.99 17.59
C ASP A 591 2.02 -14.44 16.57
N LEU A 592 1.79 -14.68 15.26
CA LEU A 592 2.63 -14.18 14.17
C LEU A 592 2.66 -12.65 14.06
N ALA A 593 1.61 -11.94 14.47
CA ALA A 593 1.59 -10.48 14.41
C ALA A 593 2.66 -9.84 15.31
N GLY A 594 3.02 -10.52 16.40
CA GLY A 594 3.95 -10.03 17.43
C GLY A 594 5.34 -10.67 17.45
N VAL A 595 5.70 -11.49 16.45
CA VAL A 595 7.04 -12.12 16.43
C VAL A 595 8.13 -11.10 16.13
N THR A 596 9.23 -11.20 16.85
CA THR A 596 10.43 -10.36 16.65
C THR A 596 11.68 -11.18 16.39
N THR A 597 11.59 -12.52 16.46
CA THR A 597 12.73 -13.42 16.26
C THR A 597 12.36 -14.67 15.44
N PRO A 598 13.32 -15.25 14.68
CA PRO A 598 13.13 -16.52 13.99
C PRO A 598 12.68 -17.66 14.92
N THR A 599 13.17 -17.68 16.17
CA THR A 599 12.78 -18.69 17.16
C THR A 599 11.30 -18.61 17.54
N GLN A 600 10.77 -17.39 17.76
CA GLN A 600 9.34 -17.21 18.03
C GLN A 600 8.50 -17.59 16.81
N PHE A 601 8.92 -17.18 15.62
CA PHE A 601 8.26 -17.55 14.37
C PHE A 601 8.21 -19.08 14.17
N ASN A 602 9.35 -19.75 14.30
CA ASN A 602 9.44 -21.21 14.19
C ASN A 602 8.58 -21.92 15.24
N ARG A 603 8.46 -21.37 16.46
CA ARG A 603 7.56 -21.92 17.49
C ARG A 603 6.11 -21.93 17.04
N VAL A 604 5.64 -20.89 16.35
CA VAL A 604 4.27 -20.86 15.81
C VAL A 604 4.09 -21.90 14.69
N LEU A 605 5.09 -22.06 13.82
CA LEU A 605 5.08 -23.08 12.77
C LEU A 605 5.10 -24.51 13.34
N ASP A 606 5.85 -24.73 14.42
CA ASP A 606 5.91 -26.00 15.14
C ASP A 606 4.56 -26.29 15.83
N ASP A 607 3.92 -25.29 16.44
CA ASP A 607 2.56 -25.40 17.01
C ASP A 607 1.53 -25.81 15.93
N ILE A 608 1.61 -25.25 14.72
CA ILE A 608 0.75 -25.64 13.58
C ILE A 608 1.04 -27.08 13.18
N THR A 609 2.31 -27.43 13.00
CA THR A 609 2.74 -28.77 12.56
C THR A 609 2.29 -29.86 13.54
N GLN A 610 2.29 -29.57 14.84
CA GLN A 610 1.92 -30.50 15.89
C GLN A 610 0.41 -30.68 16.05
N HIS A 611 -0.38 -29.60 15.89
CA HIS A 611 -1.80 -29.60 16.28
C HIS A 611 -2.78 -29.53 15.11
N TYR A 612 -2.32 -29.34 13.86
CA TYR A 612 -3.20 -29.27 12.69
C TYR A 612 -3.71 -30.66 12.29
N ALA A 613 -5.03 -30.88 12.35
CA ALA A 613 -5.65 -32.18 12.07
C ALA A 613 -6.11 -32.35 10.61
N ALA A 614 -6.00 -33.58 10.06
CA ALA A 614 -6.42 -33.89 8.70
C ALA A 614 -7.94 -33.89 8.55
N ARG A 615 -8.46 -33.29 7.47
CA ARG A 615 -9.91 -33.19 7.21
C ARG A 615 -10.62 -34.54 7.04
N ASN A 616 -9.93 -35.55 6.51
CA ASN A 616 -10.53 -36.85 6.18
C ASN A 616 -10.33 -37.91 7.28
N LYS A 617 -9.47 -37.65 8.29
CA LYS A 617 -9.24 -38.52 9.47
C LYS A 617 -8.75 -37.66 10.64
N PRO A 618 -9.65 -37.11 11.48
CA PRO A 618 -9.28 -36.28 12.63
C PRO A 618 -8.38 -36.97 13.66
N TRP A 619 -8.33 -38.31 13.64
CA TRP A 619 -7.55 -39.18 14.53
C TRP A 619 -6.21 -39.66 13.96
N ALA A 620 -5.81 -39.22 12.75
CA ALA A 620 -4.57 -39.64 12.12
C ALA A 620 -3.66 -38.44 11.81
N GLN A 621 -2.36 -38.59 12.08
CA GLN A 621 -1.33 -37.61 11.70
C GLN A 621 -1.35 -37.43 10.16
N PRO A 622 -1.45 -36.19 9.64
CA PRO A 622 -1.64 -35.96 8.21
C PRO A 622 -0.27 -36.00 7.53
N HIS A 623 0.12 -37.14 6.98
CA HIS A 623 1.31 -37.19 6.12
C HIS A 623 1.10 -36.50 4.75
N SER A 624 0.01 -35.74 4.55
CA SER A 624 -0.34 -35.13 3.25
C SER A 624 -1.13 -33.80 3.33
N ALA A 625 -1.14 -33.09 4.47
CA ALA A 625 -1.82 -31.79 4.55
C ALA A 625 -0.89 -30.68 4.03
N THR A 626 -1.28 -30.01 2.94
CA THR A 626 -0.51 -28.91 2.32
C THR A 626 -0.10 -27.84 3.33
N THR A 627 -0.96 -27.54 4.31
CA THR A 627 -0.68 -26.54 5.37
C THR A 627 0.50 -26.96 6.26
N ILE A 628 0.63 -28.24 6.58
CA ILE A 628 1.76 -28.77 7.38
C ILE A 628 3.05 -28.72 6.57
N GLU A 629 3.01 -29.14 5.31
CA GLU A 629 4.19 -29.11 4.44
C GLU A 629 4.67 -27.67 4.19
N MET A 630 3.74 -26.73 4.03
CA MET A 630 4.07 -25.30 3.97
C MET A 630 4.63 -24.77 5.30
N ALA A 631 4.07 -25.14 6.45
CA ALA A 631 4.65 -24.76 7.74
C ALA A 631 6.08 -25.27 7.91
N LYS A 632 6.38 -26.50 7.47
CA LYS A 632 7.75 -27.04 7.49
C LYS A 632 8.68 -26.30 6.51
N ALA A 633 8.20 -26.02 5.30
CA ALA A 633 9.00 -25.39 4.25
C ALA A 633 9.36 -23.93 4.56
N TRP A 634 8.56 -23.24 5.38
CA TRP A 634 8.78 -21.82 5.73
C TRP A 634 9.64 -21.63 6.98
N ARG A 635 10.09 -22.71 7.64
CA ARG A 635 10.94 -22.61 8.84
C ARG A 635 12.21 -21.81 8.54
N GLN A 636 12.52 -20.88 9.43
CA GLN A 636 13.71 -20.05 9.32
C GLN A 636 14.92 -20.78 9.91
N PRO A 637 16.12 -20.63 9.34
CA PRO A 637 17.36 -21.08 9.96
C PRO A 637 17.50 -20.52 11.39
N ALA A 638 18.07 -21.32 12.28
CA ALA A 638 18.28 -20.96 13.68
C ALA A 638 19.33 -19.86 13.85
#